data_AF-A0A842J8V3-F1
#
_entry.id   AF-A0A842J8V3-F1
#
_cell.length_a   1.000
_cell.length_b   1.000
_cell.length_c   1.000
_cell.angle_alpha   90.00
_cell.angle_beta   90.00
_cell.angle_gamma   90.00
#
_symmetry.space_group_name_H-M   'P 1'
#
loop_
_entity.id
_entity.type
_entity.pdbx_description
1 polymer ?
#
loop_
_entity_poly.entity_id
_entity_poly.type
_entity_poly.pdbx_seq_one_letter_code
_entity_poly.pdbx_strand_id
1 'polypeptide(L)'
;MLQLLNIRKSYTTGTFTQVALDDVSISFRDNEFVAILGPSGSGKTTLLNIVGGLDHYDSGNLVIDGISTEQYKDRDWDAYRNNRIGFVFQSYNLIPHQTVLSNVELALTLSGVSHAERRERAVKALEEVGLGEHVDKKPSQLSGGQMQRVAIARALINDPEILLADEPTGALDSKTSVQVMDLLTDIAKDRLVIMVTHNPELAEQYANRIVNLSDGVIRSDSNPYDPTAQEMHESEKPVRKTGMSFLTALALSFNNLMTKKGRTLMTAFAGSIGIIGIAAILALANGVNNYIKSVEEDTLSEYPLQIQSTGFDMTSMMLGAATGGTGGSEGSSEEKSGGDDSVRVVEMVTNMFSSIGSNDLASLKEYFDSGESDIDKYTNAIEYSYNVAPQIYSSNTEKIRQVNPDKSFSALGLGSTTSSNSLMSMSMSTDMFSEMPSDPGLYEYQYDVKAGRWPENHGECVVVLTGNGSMSDLMLYTLGLRNTDELDTMVKQFAAEEEVTTPTDIEYPSYEDIMGVTFKLVKATDYYVHDDEFGVWKDKTDDTNYMRDLVANGEDIKIVGVVQPAEGASATMLSSGINYPSSLTDYVIDQAADSTIVKDQLAHPDTNVFTGKPFGEEDDSDSGFNMDSLFTIDGDAIQAAFTIDQSKLSVDMSNALNLQGSLQNMPAAPAPNMEEIGGSLNIDLPVDKVSGLMTTLMEGYAKYLQDFNASNPPYIKDANGDIIANPDYNPDAKPMTAQEWMSQPAVQGQIAAAVQGMVDQDALQVQLATALQGYVQTTMTTYMTAMASELQTQVTSALQQSMNQMANNMASAMSIDPDKFQEAFKMNMSEDELGELMMSMMGKEDASYDNNLKKLGYADFNKPGGIDIYPIDFESKEKVIDILDAYNDRMTADGQEDKVITYTDFVGTLMSSVTDIVNMISYVLVAFVAISLVVSSIMIGVITYISVLERKKEIGILRSIGASKGDISRVFNAETIIVGFTAGVIGIGVTALACIPANAIVYANFDVANVASLPWQAAIILIAISVFLTFLAGLIPSSAASRKDPVEALRSE
;
A
#
# COMPACT_ATOMS: atom_id res chain seq x y z
N MET A 1 -59.65 -2.48 44.85
CA MET A 1 -58.64 -2.98 43.88
C MET A 1 -58.36 -1.99 42.73
N LEU A 2 -59.30 -1.14 42.30
CA LEU A 2 -59.04 -0.07 41.31
C LEU A 2 -59.81 1.24 41.66
N GLN A 3 -59.11 2.36 41.77
CA GLN A 3 -59.70 3.67 42.08
C GLN A 3 -59.09 4.78 41.21
N LEU A 4 -59.95 5.62 40.62
CA LEU A 4 -59.57 6.84 39.92
C LEU A 4 -59.91 8.01 40.84
N LEU A 5 -58.92 8.87 41.12
CA LEU A 5 -59.06 10.04 41.97
C LEU A 5 -58.72 11.29 41.15
N ASN A 6 -59.73 12.12 40.88
CA ASN A 6 -59.58 13.43 40.22
C ASN A 6 -58.81 13.37 38.89
N ILE A 7 -59.02 12.32 38.10
CA ILE A 7 -58.27 12.09 36.86
C ILE A 7 -58.65 13.13 35.82
N ARG A 8 -57.63 13.81 35.27
CA ARG A 8 -57.75 14.71 34.12
C ARG A 8 -56.84 14.26 32.99
N LYS A 9 -57.36 14.33 31.77
CA LYS A 9 -56.60 14.05 30.56
C LYS A 9 -56.99 15.01 29.44
N SER A 10 -55.97 15.58 28.82
CA SER A 10 -56.07 16.43 27.65
C SER A 10 -55.16 15.90 26.53
N TYR A 11 -55.54 16.15 25.29
CA TYR A 11 -54.72 15.86 24.11
C TYR A 11 -54.43 17.16 23.39
N THR A 12 -53.14 17.40 23.12
CA THR A 12 -52.68 18.59 22.40
C THR A 12 -52.21 18.20 20.99
N THR A 13 -52.86 18.77 19.97
CA THR A 13 -52.49 18.62 18.57
C THR A 13 -52.14 19.99 17.99
N GLY A 14 -50.86 20.25 17.74
CA GLY A 14 -50.38 21.56 17.33
C GLY A 14 -50.67 22.61 18.41
N THR A 15 -51.53 23.59 18.11
CA THR A 15 -51.96 24.64 19.05
C THR A 15 -53.30 24.32 19.74
N PHE A 16 -54.00 23.27 19.34
CA PHE A 16 -55.32 22.91 19.86
C PHE A 16 -55.19 21.90 21.01
N THR A 17 -55.75 22.22 22.17
CA THR A 17 -55.81 21.30 23.33
C THR A 17 -57.28 20.94 23.60
N GLN A 18 -57.58 19.65 23.56
CA GLN A 18 -58.91 19.12 23.86
C GLN A 18 -58.87 18.34 25.17
N VAL A 19 -59.70 18.75 26.13
CA VAL A 19 -59.88 18.00 27.39
C VAL A 19 -60.78 16.80 27.11
N ALA A 20 -60.26 15.60 27.37
CA ALA A 20 -60.97 14.34 27.18
C ALA A 20 -61.58 13.81 28.49
N LEU A 21 -60.91 14.05 29.63
CA LEU A 21 -61.42 13.76 30.97
C LEU A 21 -61.18 14.97 31.86
N ASP A 22 -62.21 15.39 32.58
CA ASP A 22 -62.17 16.53 33.48
C ASP A 22 -62.65 16.12 34.88
N ASP A 23 -61.68 15.85 35.76
CA ASP A 23 -61.89 15.61 37.19
C ASP A 23 -62.73 14.36 37.49
N VAL A 24 -62.39 13.25 36.84
CA VAL A 24 -63.13 11.99 36.95
C VAL A 24 -62.67 11.21 38.18
N SER A 25 -63.61 10.94 39.10
CA SER A 25 -63.38 10.09 40.28
C SER A 25 -64.37 8.91 40.31
N ILE A 26 -63.87 7.69 40.33
CA ILE A 26 -64.69 6.46 40.37
C ILE A 26 -63.90 5.27 40.93
N SER A 27 -64.57 4.44 41.73
CA SER A 27 -64.02 3.20 42.30
C SER A 27 -64.81 1.98 41.85
N PHE A 28 -64.11 0.85 41.67
CA PHE A 28 -64.67 -0.41 41.17
C PHE A 28 -64.56 -1.54 42.19
N ARG A 29 -65.53 -2.47 42.17
CA ARG A 29 -65.53 -3.73 42.95
C ARG A 29 -64.74 -4.81 42.21
N ASP A 30 -64.34 -5.87 42.91
CA ASP A 30 -63.49 -6.92 42.33
C ASP A 30 -64.23 -7.82 41.33
N ASN A 31 -65.52 -8.09 41.60
CA ASN A 31 -66.39 -8.90 40.74
C ASN A 31 -67.66 -8.09 40.43
N GLU A 32 -67.66 -7.40 39.29
CA GLU A 32 -68.76 -6.52 38.88
C GLU A 32 -68.78 -6.35 37.37
N PHE A 33 -69.97 -6.33 36.76
CA PHE A 33 -70.13 -5.87 35.38
C PHE A 33 -70.54 -4.40 35.37
N VAL A 34 -69.60 -3.51 35.04
CA VAL A 34 -69.83 -2.06 34.90
C VAL A 34 -69.94 -1.67 33.42
N ALA A 35 -71.00 -0.97 33.05
CA ALA A 35 -71.16 -0.34 31.74
C ALA A 35 -70.97 1.17 31.83
N ILE A 36 -70.02 1.72 31.07
CA ILE A 36 -69.77 3.15 30.93
C ILE A 36 -70.49 3.63 29.67
N LEU A 37 -71.58 4.36 29.86
CA LEU A 37 -72.48 4.83 28.80
C LEU A 37 -72.23 6.31 28.49
N GLY A 38 -72.31 6.70 27.22
CA GLY A 38 -72.23 8.11 26.84
C GLY A 38 -72.09 8.34 25.33
N PRO A 39 -72.32 9.57 24.84
CA PRO A 39 -72.23 9.88 23.41
C PRO A 39 -70.79 9.74 22.87
N SER A 40 -70.64 9.63 21.56
CA SER A 40 -69.31 9.58 20.93
C SER A 40 -68.50 10.84 21.28
N GLY A 41 -67.21 10.68 21.56
CA GLY A 41 -66.33 11.78 21.97
C GLY A 41 -66.44 12.20 23.46
N SER A 42 -67.26 11.55 24.28
CA SER A 42 -67.41 11.93 25.70
C SER A 42 -66.24 11.56 26.64
N GLY A 43 -65.18 10.93 26.12
CA GLY A 43 -64.00 10.53 26.90
C GLY A 43 -63.96 9.04 27.31
N LYS A 44 -64.95 8.22 26.94
CA LYS A 44 -65.08 6.82 27.41
C LYS A 44 -63.86 5.93 27.09
N THR A 45 -63.42 5.92 25.84
CA THR A 45 -62.24 5.16 25.42
C THR A 45 -60.97 5.70 26.08
N THR A 46 -60.87 7.01 26.30
CA THR A 46 -59.74 7.60 27.06
C THR A 46 -59.71 7.10 28.49
N LEU A 47 -60.87 7.07 29.17
CA LEU A 47 -61.01 6.52 30.51
C LEU A 47 -60.59 5.04 30.55
N LEU A 48 -61.06 4.24 29.60
CA LEU A 48 -60.72 2.82 29.49
C LEU A 48 -59.23 2.60 29.24
N ASN A 49 -58.60 3.42 28.39
CA ASN A 49 -57.18 3.36 28.09
C ASN A 49 -56.32 3.71 29.31
N ILE A 50 -56.73 4.69 30.12
CA ILE A 50 -56.02 5.04 31.36
C ILE A 50 -56.14 3.92 32.39
N VAL A 51 -57.34 3.36 32.56
CA VAL A 51 -57.56 2.20 33.46
C VAL A 51 -56.73 1.00 33.04
N GLY A 52 -56.63 0.75 31.74
CA GLY A 52 -55.83 -0.34 31.18
C GLY A 52 -54.32 -0.06 31.15
N GLY A 53 -53.86 1.11 31.59
CA GLY A 53 -52.44 1.50 31.52
C GLY A 53 -51.90 1.59 30.09
N LEU A 54 -52.77 1.87 29.11
CA LEU A 54 -52.40 2.13 27.71
C LEU A 54 -52.08 3.61 27.47
N ASP A 55 -52.70 4.51 28.23
CA ASP A 55 -52.45 5.96 28.22
C ASP A 55 -52.18 6.46 29.65
N HIS A 56 -51.50 7.60 29.77
CA HIS A 56 -51.21 8.24 31.05
C HIS A 56 -52.16 9.43 31.26
N TYR A 57 -52.60 9.64 32.49
CA TYR A 57 -53.33 10.86 32.88
C TYR A 57 -52.37 12.05 33.05
N ASP A 58 -52.89 13.28 32.93
CA ASP A 58 -52.08 14.50 33.07
C ASP A 58 -52.03 14.99 34.54
N SER A 59 -53.11 14.76 35.30
CA SER A 59 -53.20 15.03 36.74
C SER A 59 -54.27 14.16 37.40
N GLY A 60 -54.23 14.08 38.73
CA GLY A 60 -55.02 13.13 39.53
C GLY A 60 -54.16 11.94 39.96
N ASN A 61 -54.79 10.89 40.47
CA ASN A 61 -54.10 9.68 40.89
C ASN A 61 -54.93 8.43 40.56
N LEU A 62 -54.29 7.42 39.97
CA LEU A 62 -54.87 6.09 39.79
C LEU A 62 -54.26 5.16 40.84
N VAL A 63 -55.12 4.46 41.58
CA VAL A 63 -54.71 3.56 42.65
C VAL A 63 -55.11 2.13 42.26
N ILE A 64 -54.12 1.25 42.17
CA ILE A 64 -54.28 -0.16 41.81
C ILE A 64 -53.80 -0.98 43.01
N ASP A 65 -54.63 -1.88 43.53
CA ASP A 65 -54.32 -2.69 44.73
C ASP A 65 -53.91 -1.87 45.97
N GLY A 66 -54.39 -0.63 46.09
CA GLY A 66 -53.97 0.28 47.18
C GLY A 66 -52.64 0.98 46.94
N ILE A 67 -51.95 0.72 45.82
CA ILE A 67 -50.69 1.36 45.42
C ILE A 67 -50.98 2.45 44.40
N SER A 68 -50.45 3.66 44.63
CA SER A 68 -50.53 4.75 43.65
C SER A 68 -49.64 4.48 42.44
N THR A 69 -50.20 4.68 41.24
CA THR A 69 -49.47 4.51 39.98
C THR A 69 -48.45 5.61 39.69
N GLU A 70 -48.39 6.69 40.47
CA GLU A 70 -47.30 7.68 40.36
C GLU A 70 -45.93 7.05 40.64
N GLN A 71 -45.90 5.96 41.42
CA GLN A 71 -44.68 5.22 41.75
C GLN A 71 -44.35 4.13 40.72
N TYR A 72 -45.23 3.86 39.74
CA TYR A 72 -45.04 2.81 38.75
C TYR A 72 -43.97 3.21 37.73
N LYS A 73 -43.07 2.28 37.43
CA LYS A 73 -42.13 2.36 36.31
C LYS A 73 -42.74 1.68 35.08
N ASP A 74 -42.14 1.89 33.91
CA ASP A 74 -42.54 1.23 32.65
C ASP A 74 -42.76 -0.29 32.82
N ARG A 75 -41.87 -0.96 33.57
CA ARG A 75 -41.96 -2.40 33.84
C ARG A 75 -43.16 -2.79 34.68
N ASP A 76 -43.56 -1.93 35.62
CA ASP A 76 -44.71 -2.20 36.49
C ASP A 76 -46.01 -2.07 35.68
N TRP A 77 -46.07 -1.09 34.77
CA TRP A 77 -47.14 -0.97 33.77
C TRP A 77 -47.19 -2.14 32.79
N ASP A 78 -46.04 -2.60 32.29
CA ASP A 78 -45.94 -3.77 31.41
C ASP A 78 -46.47 -5.03 32.14
N ALA A 79 -46.09 -5.22 33.40
CA ALA A 79 -46.56 -6.33 34.23
C ALA A 79 -48.05 -6.22 34.60
N TYR A 80 -48.56 -5.01 34.86
CA TYR A 80 -49.99 -4.76 35.08
C TYR A 80 -50.81 -5.16 33.85
N ARG A 81 -50.39 -4.70 32.66
CA ARG A 81 -51.07 -5.05 31.40
C ARG A 81 -51.03 -6.54 31.07
N ASN A 82 -49.92 -7.22 31.38
CA ASN A 82 -49.80 -8.64 31.04
C ASN A 82 -50.54 -9.57 32.02
N ASN A 83 -50.53 -9.25 33.31
CA ASN A 83 -51.03 -10.16 34.34
C ASN A 83 -52.45 -9.85 34.82
N ARG A 84 -52.85 -8.57 34.82
CA ARG A 84 -54.09 -8.13 35.48
C ARG A 84 -55.15 -7.62 34.52
N ILE A 85 -54.74 -7.06 33.38
CA ILE A 85 -55.66 -6.54 32.37
C ILE A 85 -55.83 -7.53 31.22
N GLY A 86 -57.07 -7.85 30.90
CA GLY A 86 -57.48 -8.36 29.60
C GLY A 86 -58.11 -7.22 28.81
N PHE A 87 -57.65 -6.96 27.58
CA PHE A 87 -58.21 -5.89 26.75
C PHE A 87 -58.89 -6.44 25.50
N VAL A 88 -60.16 -6.07 25.31
CA VAL A 88 -60.98 -6.38 24.15
C VAL A 88 -61.26 -5.08 23.39
N PHE A 89 -60.67 -4.96 22.21
CA PHE A 89 -60.76 -3.76 21.37
C PHE A 89 -61.97 -3.81 20.43
N GLN A 90 -62.52 -2.63 20.10
CA GLN A 90 -63.61 -2.46 19.14
C GLN A 90 -63.31 -3.08 17.76
N SER A 91 -62.09 -2.88 17.23
CA SER A 91 -61.66 -3.38 15.91
C SER A 91 -60.97 -4.75 15.96
N TYR A 92 -61.16 -5.55 17.03
CA TYR A 92 -60.53 -6.86 17.31
C TYR A 92 -58.99 -6.82 17.52
N ASN A 93 -58.27 -6.06 16.69
CA ASN A 93 -56.82 -5.87 16.67
C ASN A 93 -56.05 -7.21 16.67
N LEU A 94 -56.45 -8.15 15.81
CA LEU A 94 -55.74 -9.41 15.56
C LEU A 94 -54.64 -9.22 14.50
N ILE A 95 -53.53 -9.94 14.61
CA ILE A 95 -52.43 -9.94 13.63
C ILE A 95 -52.85 -10.79 12.42
N PRO A 96 -53.07 -10.20 11.22
CA PRO A 96 -53.75 -10.87 10.10
C PRO A 96 -52.99 -12.05 9.51
N HIS A 97 -51.66 -12.02 9.54
CA HIS A 97 -50.82 -13.03 8.91
C HIS A 97 -50.56 -14.25 9.82
N GLN A 98 -50.94 -14.17 11.10
CA GLN A 98 -50.82 -15.25 12.08
C GLN A 98 -52.11 -16.09 12.16
N THR A 99 -52.01 -17.32 12.67
CA THR A 99 -53.19 -18.15 12.96
C THR A 99 -53.93 -17.63 14.18
N VAL A 100 -55.17 -18.12 14.37
CA VAL A 100 -55.99 -17.86 15.56
C VAL A 100 -55.27 -18.34 16.81
N LEU A 101 -54.70 -19.55 16.78
CA LEU A 101 -53.88 -20.08 17.85
C LEU A 101 -52.72 -19.14 18.20
N SER A 102 -51.91 -18.75 17.21
CA SER A 102 -50.76 -17.87 17.46
C SER A 102 -51.17 -16.52 18.04
N ASN A 103 -52.27 -15.92 17.55
CA ASN A 103 -52.80 -14.65 18.08
C ASN A 103 -53.14 -14.72 19.58
N VAL A 104 -53.65 -15.87 20.03
CA VAL A 104 -54.02 -16.13 21.43
C VAL A 104 -52.77 -16.46 22.27
N GLU A 105 -51.82 -17.21 21.73
CA GLU A 105 -50.52 -17.52 22.38
C GLU A 105 -49.61 -16.30 22.62
N LEU A 106 -49.78 -15.21 21.85
CA LEU A 106 -48.93 -14.01 21.95
C LEU A 106 -48.82 -13.49 23.39
N ALA A 107 -49.92 -13.48 24.13
CA ALA A 107 -49.95 -12.97 25.50
C ALA A 107 -49.05 -13.78 26.45
N LEU A 108 -49.09 -15.11 26.35
CA LEU A 108 -48.27 -16.00 27.16
C LEU A 108 -46.79 -16.01 26.73
N THR A 109 -46.53 -15.66 25.47
CA THR A 109 -45.17 -15.57 24.93
C THR A 109 -44.35 -14.51 25.66
N LEU A 110 -45.02 -13.44 26.09
CA LEU A 110 -44.47 -12.34 26.87
C LEU A 110 -44.30 -12.70 28.36
N SER A 111 -45.09 -13.64 28.85
CA SER A 111 -45.02 -14.17 30.23
C SER A 111 -43.97 -15.29 30.40
N GLY A 112 -43.19 -15.60 29.36
CA GLY A 112 -42.09 -16.59 29.42
C GLY A 112 -42.53 -18.05 29.45
N VAL A 113 -43.79 -18.34 29.13
CA VAL A 113 -44.35 -19.70 29.19
C VAL A 113 -43.76 -20.59 28.08
N SER A 114 -43.51 -21.86 28.38
CA SER A 114 -42.94 -22.81 27.40
C SER A 114 -43.87 -22.99 26.20
N HIS A 115 -43.32 -23.28 25.01
CA HIS A 115 -44.14 -23.41 23.79
C HIS A 115 -45.25 -24.47 23.93
N ALA A 116 -44.94 -25.61 24.55
CA ALA A 116 -45.91 -26.70 24.76
C ALA A 116 -47.09 -26.25 25.64
N GLU A 117 -46.79 -25.63 26.78
CA GLU A 117 -47.81 -25.12 27.71
C GLU A 117 -48.60 -23.95 27.12
N ARG A 118 -47.95 -23.07 26.34
CA ARG A 118 -48.64 -21.98 25.63
C ARG A 118 -49.71 -22.50 24.70
N ARG A 119 -49.36 -23.50 23.89
CA ARG A 119 -50.29 -24.11 22.94
C ARG A 119 -51.47 -24.76 23.64
N GLU A 120 -51.21 -25.55 24.69
CA GLU A 120 -52.25 -26.19 25.48
C GLU A 120 -53.25 -25.18 26.05
N ARG A 121 -52.75 -24.13 26.71
CA ARG A 121 -53.58 -23.07 27.29
C ARG A 121 -54.34 -22.26 26.24
N ALA A 122 -53.71 -21.96 25.11
CA ALA A 122 -54.36 -21.22 24.03
C ALA A 122 -55.49 -22.02 23.38
N VAL A 123 -55.30 -23.33 23.17
CA VAL A 123 -56.36 -24.22 22.68
C VAL A 123 -57.52 -24.27 23.68
N LYS A 124 -57.24 -24.42 24.98
CA LYS A 124 -58.27 -24.42 26.01
C LYS A 124 -59.06 -23.10 26.05
N ALA A 125 -58.38 -21.95 26.01
CA ALA A 125 -59.04 -20.64 25.96
C ALA A 125 -59.90 -20.47 24.69
N LEU A 126 -59.46 -21.03 23.56
CA LEU A 126 -60.24 -21.05 22.33
C LEU A 126 -61.47 -21.99 22.43
N GLU A 127 -61.37 -23.11 23.15
CA GLU A 127 -62.50 -24.01 23.42
C GLU A 127 -63.55 -23.34 24.32
N GLU A 128 -63.13 -22.61 25.36
CA GLU A 128 -64.02 -21.87 26.28
C GLU A 128 -64.87 -20.81 25.56
N VAL A 129 -64.35 -20.23 24.46
CA VAL A 129 -65.10 -19.30 23.60
C VAL A 129 -65.75 -19.98 22.37
N GLY A 130 -65.77 -21.31 22.30
CA GLY A 130 -66.41 -22.08 21.24
C GLY A 130 -65.70 -22.05 19.87
N LEU A 131 -64.37 -21.94 19.86
CA LEU A 131 -63.51 -21.86 18.66
C LEU A 131 -62.43 -22.96 18.58
N GLY A 132 -62.55 -24.04 19.34
CA GLY A 132 -61.56 -25.14 19.36
C GLY A 132 -61.24 -25.74 17.97
N GLU A 133 -62.22 -25.86 17.07
CA GLU A 133 -62.02 -26.38 15.70
C GLU A 133 -61.42 -25.35 14.72
N HIS A 134 -61.12 -24.13 15.17
CA HIS A 134 -60.68 -23.02 14.31
C HIS A 134 -59.25 -22.55 14.59
N VAL A 135 -58.49 -23.32 15.38
CA VAL A 135 -57.12 -23.00 15.83
C VAL A 135 -56.16 -22.65 14.69
N ASP A 136 -56.21 -23.35 13.56
CA ASP A 136 -55.29 -23.17 12.43
C ASP A 136 -55.77 -22.14 11.39
N LYS A 137 -56.99 -21.61 11.55
CA LYS A 137 -57.50 -20.57 10.65
C LYS A 137 -56.76 -19.25 10.87
N LYS A 138 -56.77 -18.39 9.86
CA LYS A 138 -56.32 -17.00 9.96
C LYS A 138 -57.51 -16.06 10.22
N PRO A 139 -57.30 -14.86 10.80
CA PRO A 139 -58.37 -13.89 11.05
C PRO A 139 -59.23 -13.58 9.81
N SER A 140 -58.61 -13.51 8.62
CA SER A 140 -59.32 -13.28 7.35
C SER A 140 -60.30 -14.39 6.94
N GLN A 141 -60.26 -15.54 7.61
CA GLN A 141 -61.12 -16.70 7.36
C GLN A 141 -62.25 -16.84 8.41
N LEU A 142 -62.41 -15.87 9.30
CA LEU A 142 -63.39 -15.86 10.39
C LEU A 142 -64.47 -14.78 10.18
N SER A 143 -65.67 -15.01 10.72
CA SER A 143 -66.70 -13.96 10.80
C SER A 143 -66.33 -12.90 11.86
N GLY A 144 -66.94 -11.71 11.79
CA GLY A 144 -66.73 -10.64 12.79
C GLY A 144 -66.95 -11.12 14.23
N GLY A 145 -68.01 -11.89 14.46
CA GLY A 145 -68.29 -12.51 15.76
C GLY A 145 -67.23 -13.50 16.23
N GLN A 146 -66.72 -14.32 15.30
CA GLN A 146 -65.64 -15.24 15.61
C GLN A 146 -64.34 -14.48 15.92
N MET A 147 -64.01 -13.42 15.18
CA MET A 147 -62.85 -12.57 15.48
C MET A 147 -62.96 -11.90 16.85
N GLN A 148 -64.14 -11.45 17.25
CA GLN A 148 -64.39 -10.92 18.60
C GLN A 148 -64.12 -11.99 19.66
N ARG A 149 -64.61 -13.21 19.47
CA ARG A 149 -64.35 -14.32 20.41
C ARG A 149 -62.87 -14.71 20.49
N VAL A 150 -62.12 -14.63 19.38
CA VAL A 150 -60.66 -14.78 19.42
C VAL A 150 -60.01 -13.66 20.24
N ALA A 151 -60.46 -12.41 20.08
CA ALA A 151 -59.95 -11.29 20.87
C ALA A 151 -60.25 -11.45 22.37
N ILE A 152 -61.43 -11.99 22.72
CA ILE A 152 -61.80 -12.34 24.10
C ILE A 152 -60.92 -13.48 24.63
N ALA A 153 -60.73 -14.56 23.88
CA ALA A 153 -59.83 -15.65 24.28
C ALA A 153 -58.39 -15.16 24.53
N ARG A 154 -57.88 -14.26 23.66
CA ARG A 154 -56.58 -13.61 23.86
C ARG A 154 -56.54 -12.76 25.13
N ALA A 155 -57.63 -12.05 25.44
CA ALA A 155 -57.70 -11.24 26.65
C ALA A 155 -57.74 -12.10 27.93
N LEU A 156 -58.37 -13.28 27.88
CA LEU A 156 -58.55 -14.17 29.02
C LEU A 156 -57.39 -15.12 29.28
N ILE A 157 -56.53 -15.38 28.30
CA ILE A 157 -55.53 -16.45 28.38
C ILE A 157 -54.56 -16.32 29.57
N ASN A 158 -54.25 -15.09 30.00
CA ASN A 158 -53.40 -14.82 31.16
C ASN A 158 -54.15 -14.85 32.51
N ASP A 159 -55.44 -15.20 32.50
CA ASP A 159 -56.34 -15.15 33.65
C ASP A 159 -56.35 -13.78 34.37
N PRO A 160 -56.73 -12.71 33.64
CA PRO A 160 -56.74 -11.35 34.18
C PRO A 160 -57.82 -11.17 35.26
N GLU A 161 -57.58 -10.24 36.18
CA GLU A 161 -58.54 -9.81 37.22
C GLU A 161 -59.51 -8.74 36.70
N ILE A 162 -59.10 -8.02 35.65
CA ILE A 162 -59.88 -6.92 35.07
C ILE A 162 -59.97 -7.15 33.56
N LEU A 163 -61.19 -7.25 33.04
CA LEU A 163 -61.47 -7.30 31.61
C LEU A 163 -62.04 -5.96 31.16
N LEU A 164 -61.33 -5.30 30.26
CA LEU A 164 -61.71 -4.02 29.66
C LEU A 164 -62.25 -4.28 28.25
N ALA A 165 -63.47 -3.84 27.96
CA ALA A 165 -64.13 -4.05 26.68
C ALA A 165 -64.57 -2.73 26.07
N ASP A 166 -63.92 -2.32 24.98
CA ASP A 166 -64.27 -1.11 24.22
C ASP A 166 -65.25 -1.46 23.10
N GLU A 167 -66.53 -1.12 23.27
CA GLU A 167 -67.62 -1.40 22.33
C GLU A 167 -67.62 -2.83 21.75
N PRO A 168 -67.69 -3.89 22.60
CA PRO A 168 -67.48 -5.27 22.18
C PRO A 168 -68.52 -5.81 21.18
N THR A 169 -69.63 -5.10 21.00
CA THR A 169 -70.73 -5.48 20.09
C THR A 169 -70.90 -4.53 18.91
N GLY A 170 -70.09 -3.46 18.80
CA GLY A 170 -70.30 -2.37 17.84
C GLY A 170 -70.22 -2.79 16.36
N ALA A 171 -69.46 -3.86 16.07
CA ALA A 171 -69.25 -4.37 14.72
C ALA A 171 -69.95 -5.72 14.45
N LEU A 172 -70.94 -6.10 15.28
CA LEU A 172 -71.58 -7.42 15.26
C LEU A 172 -73.08 -7.34 14.94
N ASP A 173 -73.63 -8.41 14.36
CA ASP A 173 -75.07 -8.57 14.18
C ASP A 173 -75.77 -8.90 15.51
N SER A 174 -77.07 -8.63 15.62
CA SER A 174 -77.82 -8.74 16.88
C SER A 174 -77.74 -10.13 17.53
N LYS A 175 -77.69 -11.23 16.76
CA LYS A 175 -77.61 -12.58 17.35
C LYS A 175 -76.22 -12.84 17.93
N THR A 176 -75.19 -12.42 17.22
CA THR A 176 -73.80 -12.53 17.66
C THR A 176 -73.51 -11.62 18.86
N SER A 177 -74.08 -10.41 18.89
CA SER A 177 -73.96 -9.48 20.02
C SER A 177 -74.48 -10.10 21.33
N VAL A 178 -75.61 -10.80 21.29
CA VAL A 178 -76.14 -11.52 22.47
C VAL A 178 -75.14 -12.57 22.96
N GLN A 179 -74.57 -13.39 22.06
CA GLN A 179 -73.58 -14.41 22.44
C GLN A 179 -72.34 -13.82 23.13
N VAL A 180 -71.87 -12.67 22.65
CA VAL A 180 -70.71 -11.97 23.25
C VAL A 180 -71.08 -11.39 24.61
N MET A 181 -72.28 -10.81 24.75
CA MET A 181 -72.75 -10.27 26.03
C MET A 181 -72.96 -11.36 27.08
N ASP A 182 -73.56 -12.50 26.70
CA ASP A 182 -73.72 -13.66 27.59
C ASP A 182 -72.36 -14.15 28.11
N LEU A 183 -71.35 -14.20 27.24
CA LEU A 183 -69.98 -14.57 27.60
C LEU A 183 -69.36 -13.56 28.57
N LEU A 184 -69.49 -12.25 28.31
CA LEU A 184 -68.97 -11.20 29.21
C LEU A 184 -69.67 -11.21 30.58
N THR A 185 -70.98 -11.48 30.63
CA THR A 185 -71.73 -11.63 31.88
C THR A 185 -71.29 -12.86 32.66
N ASP A 186 -70.97 -13.97 31.98
CA ASP A 186 -70.45 -15.16 32.67
C ASP A 186 -69.06 -14.91 33.25
N ILE A 187 -68.20 -14.22 32.51
CA ILE A 187 -66.88 -13.78 32.98
C ILE A 187 -67.00 -12.82 34.17
N ALA A 188 -67.96 -11.91 34.18
CA ALA A 188 -68.13 -10.94 35.28
C ALA A 188 -68.48 -11.56 36.65
N LYS A 189 -68.78 -12.86 36.71
CA LYS A 189 -69.06 -13.56 37.97
C LYS A 189 -67.82 -13.74 38.84
N ASP A 190 -66.63 -13.83 38.24
CA ASP A 190 -65.39 -14.14 38.94
C ASP A 190 -64.29 -13.06 38.79
N ARG A 191 -64.58 -11.98 38.05
CA ARG A 191 -63.65 -10.85 37.83
C ARG A 191 -64.39 -9.56 37.47
N LEU A 192 -63.67 -8.44 37.44
CA LEU A 192 -64.20 -7.12 37.08
C LEU A 192 -64.28 -6.99 35.56
N VAL A 193 -65.47 -6.69 35.03
CA VAL A 193 -65.68 -6.38 33.61
C VAL A 193 -66.11 -4.92 33.47
N ILE A 194 -65.29 -4.10 32.81
CA ILE A 194 -65.61 -2.72 32.46
C ILE A 194 -65.85 -2.63 30.97
N MET A 195 -67.10 -2.43 30.58
CA MET A 195 -67.49 -2.25 29.19
C MET A 195 -67.82 -0.79 28.91
N VAL A 196 -67.25 -0.25 27.84
CA VAL A 196 -67.68 1.02 27.25
C VAL A 196 -68.67 0.75 26.13
N THR A 197 -69.81 1.44 26.12
CA THR A 197 -70.81 1.32 25.05
C THR A 197 -71.55 2.63 24.82
N HIS A 198 -72.11 2.80 23.63
CA HIS A 198 -73.10 3.84 23.33
C HIS A 198 -74.52 3.28 23.24
N ASN A 199 -74.70 1.96 23.41
CA ASN A 199 -76.01 1.31 23.36
C ASN A 199 -76.60 1.16 24.77
N PRO A 200 -77.64 1.95 25.12
CA PRO A 200 -78.27 1.89 26.45
C PRO A 200 -78.99 0.57 26.70
N GLU A 201 -79.62 -0.04 25.70
CA GLU A 201 -80.39 -1.28 25.86
C GLU A 201 -79.49 -2.43 26.33
N LEU A 202 -78.29 -2.56 25.74
CA LEU A 202 -77.32 -3.57 26.15
C LEU A 202 -76.74 -3.30 27.54
N ALA A 203 -76.53 -2.04 27.90
CA ALA A 203 -76.04 -1.67 29.23
C ALA A 203 -77.09 -2.01 30.31
N GLU A 204 -78.35 -1.67 30.09
CA GLU A 204 -79.45 -1.92 31.03
C GLU A 204 -79.77 -3.41 31.18
N GLN A 205 -79.62 -4.20 30.12
CA GLN A 205 -79.95 -5.63 30.15
C GLN A 205 -78.88 -6.48 30.86
N TYR A 206 -77.60 -6.16 30.71
CA TYR A 206 -76.50 -7.05 31.13
C TYR A 206 -75.64 -6.51 32.28
N ALA A 207 -75.51 -5.18 32.45
CA ALA A 207 -74.61 -4.61 33.45
C ALA A 207 -75.26 -4.53 34.84
N ASN A 208 -74.45 -4.74 35.89
CA ASN A 208 -74.88 -4.56 37.27
C ASN A 208 -74.84 -3.10 37.72
N ARG A 209 -74.01 -2.27 37.06
CA ARG A 209 -73.82 -0.85 37.34
C ARG A 209 -73.61 -0.08 36.04
N ILE A 210 -74.25 1.07 35.93
CA ILE A 210 -74.18 1.95 34.76
C ILE A 210 -73.64 3.30 35.19
N VAL A 211 -72.60 3.76 34.50
CA VAL A 211 -71.92 5.04 34.73
C VAL A 211 -72.08 5.89 33.47
N ASN A 212 -72.77 7.03 33.58
CA ASN A 212 -72.98 7.94 32.46
C ASN A 212 -71.85 8.97 32.39
N LEU A 213 -71.10 8.99 31.29
CA LEU A 213 -70.00 9.92 31.02
C LEU A 213 -70.35 10.86 29.85
N SER A 214 -70.35 12.17 30.10
CA SER A 214 -70.58 13.21 29.09
C SER A 214 -69.58 14.35 29.23
N ASP A 215 -68.99 14.78 28.13
CA ASP A 215 -68.02 15.89 28.06
C ASP A 215 -66.84 15.73 29.05
N GLY A 216 -66.35 14.51 29.21
CA GLY A 216 -65.23 14.21 30.12
C GLY A 216 -65.60 14.16 31.61
N VAL A 217 -66.89 14.26 31.98
CA VAL A 217 -67.36 14.28 33.38
C VAL A 217 -68.40 13.18 33.62
N ILE A 218 -68.34 12.53 34.79
CA ILE A 218 -69.37 11.57 35.22
C ILE A 218 -70.64 12.32 35.63
N ARG A 219 -71.76 12.02 34.96
CA ARG A 219 -73.07 12.66 35.18
C ARG A 219 -73.95 11.89 36.15
N SER A 220 -73.89 10.56 36.12
CA SER A 220 -74.63 9.69 37.04
C SER A 220 -73.97 8.32 37.15
N ASP A 221 -74.21 7.66 38.27
CA ASP A 221 -73.75 6.31 38.59
C ASP A 221 -74.88 5.57 39.31
N SER A 222 -75.33 4.45 38.75
CA SER A 222 -76.51 3.73 39.24
C SER A 222 -76.27 2.95 40.53
N ASN A 223 -75.02 2.59 40.83
CA ASN A 223 -74.67 1.83 42.03
C ASN A 223 -73.26 2.23 42.55
N PRO A 224 -73.10 3.46 43.07
CA PRO A 224 -71.81 3.99 43.49
C PRO A 224 -71.13 3.08 44.52
N TYR A 225 -69.80 3.03 44.46
CA TYR A 225 -68.96 2.30 45.39
C TYR A 225 -67.92 3.24 45.96
N ASP A 226 -67.87 3.34 47.28
CA ASP A 226 -66.83 4.07 48.00
C ASP A 226 -66.16 3.07 48.97
N PRO A 227 -64.91 2.66 48.70
CA PRO A 227 -64.26 1.58 49.44
C PRO A 227 -63.90 2.01 50.86
N THR A 228 -64.24 1.15 51.83
CA THR A 228 -63.82 1.36 53.23
C THR A 228 -62.35 0.97 53.41
N ALA A 229 -61.64 1.58 54.37
CA ALA A 229 -60.20 1.31 54.59
C ALA A 229 -59.85 -0.17 54.88
N GLN A 230 -60.81 -1.00 55.30
CA GLN A 230 -60.64 -2.45 55.49
C GLN A 230 -60.86 -3.28 54.20
N GLU A 231 -61.52 -2.73 53.19
CA GLU A 231 -61.79 -3.38 51.90
C GLU A 231 -60.69 -3.09 50.87
N MET A 232 -59.80 -2.13 51.17
CA MET A 232 -58.58 -1.86 50.42
C MET A 232 -57.53 -2.93 50.74
N HIS A 233 -57.42 -3.95 49.89
CA HIS A 233 -56.44 -5.03 50.01
C HIS A 233 -55.58 -5.12 48.74
N GLU A 234 -54.37 -5.66 48.90
CA GLU A 234 -53.54 -6.09 47.77
C GLU A 234 -54.08 -7.43 47.24
N SER A 235 -54.16 -7.60 45.92
CA SER A 235 -54.53 -8.89 45.32
C SER A 235 -53.63 -10.04 45.81
N GLU A 236 -54.24 -11.22 45.99
CA GLU A 236 -53.56 -12.46 46.32
C GLU A 236 -52.75 -13.05 45.14
N LYS A 237 -52.97 -12.60 43.89
CA LYS A 237 -52.24 -13.12 42.72
C LYS A 237 -50.81 -12.56 42.67
N PRO A 238 -49.76 -13.41 42.63
CA PRO A 238 -48.39 -12.93 42.56
C PRO A 238 -48.11 -12.26 41.21
N VAL A 239 -47.56 -11.05 41.24
CA VAL A 239 -47.14 -10.32 40.03
C VAL A 239 -45.98 -11.06 39.37
N ARG A 240 -46.23 -11.64 38.18
CA ARG A 240 -45.18 -12.32 37.40
C ARG A 240 -44.40 -11.28 36.59
N LYS A 241 -43.08 -11.33 36.66
CA LYS A 241 -42.23 -10.46 35.85
C LYS A 241 -42.33 -10.88 34.38
N THR A 242 -42.70 -9.94 33.52
CA THR A 242 -42.72 -10.12 32.06
C THR A 242 -41.30 -10.12 31.51
N GLY A 243 -41.04 -10.96 30.50
CA GLY A 243 -39.75 -11.01 29.84
C GLY A 243 -39.66 -12.11 28.80
N MET A 244 -39.50 -11.71 27.54
CA MET A 244 -39.27 -12.65 26.45
C MET A 244 -37.80 -13.06 26.40
N SER A 245 -37.54 -14.38 26.32
CA SER A 245 -36.18 -14.90 26.06
C SER A 245 -35.71 -14.49 24.67
N PHE A 246 -34.40 -14.24 24.52
CA PHE A 246 -33.79 -13.90 23.23
C PHE A 246 -33.99 -15.01 22.17
N LEU A 247 -33.93 -16.29 22.57
CA LEU A 247 -34.21 -17.41 21.64
C LEU A 247 -35.67 -17.41 21.17
N THR A 248 -36.61 -17.06 22.05
CA THR A 248 -38.02 -16.91 21.68
C THR A 248 -38.21 -15.75 20.70
N ALA A 249 -37.53 -14.62 20.94
CA ALA A 249 -37.52 -13.49 20.02
C ALA A 249 -36.94 -13.88 18.65
N LEU A 250 -35.86 -14.67 18.62
CA LEU A 250 -35.23 -15.16 17.39
C LEU A 250 -36.16 -16.09 16.60
N ALA A 251 -36.85 -17.02 17.25
CA ALA A 251 -37.83 -17.89 16.61
C ALA A 251 -39.03 -17.10 16.04
N LEU A 252 -39.55 -16.13 16.80
CA LEU A 252 -40.59 -15.20 16.34
C LEU A 252 -40.14 -14.41 15.11
N SER A 253 -38.94 -13.84 15.15
CA SER A 253 -38.38 -13.05 14.06
C SER A 253 -38.11 -13.88 12.81
N PHE A 254 -37.65 -15.13 12.97
CA PHE A 254 -37.46 -16.04 11.84
C PHE A 254 -38.78 -16.35 11.11
N ASN A 255 -39.82 -16.72 11.85
CA ASN A 255 -41.14 -16.98 11.26
C ASN A 255 -41.69 -15.73 10.56
N ASN A 256 -41.47 -14.54 11.15
CA ASN A 256 -41.89 -13.27 10.56
C ASN A 256 -41.13 -12.97 9.25
N LEU A 257 -39.80 -13.13 9.23
CA LEU A 257 -38.98 -12.92 8.03
C LEU A 257 -39.40 -13.85 6.87
N MET A 258 -39.82 -15.06 7.21
CA MET A 258 -40.29 -16.05 6.23
C MET A 258 -41.65 -15.70 5.60
N THR A 259 -42.42 -14.79 6.19
CA THR A 259 -43.67 -14.28 5.57
C THR A 259 -43.40 -13.32 4.42
N LYS A 260 -42.25 -12.61 4.42
CA LYS A 260 -41.85 -11.61 3.42
C LYS A 260 -40.59 -12.03 2.65
N LYS A 261 -40.59 -13.26 2.12
CA LYS A 261 -39.42 -13.93 1.49
C LYS A 261 -38.67 -13.05 0.49
N GLY A 262 -39.37 -12.38 -0.43
CA GLY A 262 -38.75 -11.55 -1.46
C GLY A 262 -37.99 -10.35 -0.90
N ARG A 263 -38.60 -9.62 0.04
CA ARG A 263 -37.95 -8.49 0.71
C ARG A 263 -36.74 -8.95 1.51
N THR A 264 -36.91 -9.98 2.34
CA THR A 264 -35.83 -10.53 3.17
C THR A 264 -34.63 -10.97 2.32
N LEU A 265 -34.89 -11.62 1.19
CA LEU A 265 -33.84 -12.02 0.25
C LEU A 265 -33.11 -10.80 -0.35
N MET A 266 -33.85 -9.77 -0.77
CA MET A 266 -33.22 -8.54 -1.29
C MET A 266 -32.40 -7.82 -0.22
N THR A 267 -32.87 -7.76 1.03
CA THR A 267 -32.12 -7.16 2.14
C THR A 267 -30.84 -7.95 2.44
N ALA A 268 -30.92 -9.28 2.49
CA ALA A 268 -29.75 -10.14 2.73
C ALA A 268 -28.74 -10.04 1.58
N PHE A 269 -29.22 -9.99 0.32
CA PHE A 269 -28.35 -9.80 -0.85
C PHE A 269 -27.66 -8.44 -0.82
N ALA A 270 -28.42 -7.37 -0.58
CA ALA A 270 -27.90 -6.01 -0.43
C ALA A 270 -26.85 -5.91 0.69
N GLY A 271 -27.08 -6.58 1.83
CA GLY A 271 -26.13 -6.68 2.93
C GLY A 271 -24.91 -7.56 2.63
N SER A 272 -25.01 -8.48 1.66
CA SER A 272 -23.92 -9.37 1.27
C SER A 272 -22.87 -8.70 0.38
N ILE A 273 -23.19 -7.61 -0.33
CA ILE A 273 -22.28 -6.96 -1.29
C ILE A 273 -20.96 -6.55 -0.64
N GLY A 274 -21.01 -5.90 0.54
CA GLY A 274 -19.79 -5.54 1.26
C GLY A 274 -18.96 -6.76 1.69
N ILE A 275 -19.61 -7.84 2.12
CA ILE A 275 -18.94 -9.08 2.53
C ILE A 275 -18.31 -9.80 1.32
N ILE A 276 -18.99 -9.82 0.17
CA ILE A 276 -18.46 -10.35 -1.09
C ILE A 276 -17.16 -9.63 -1.45
N GLY A 277 -17.13 -8.30 -1.32
CA GLY A 277 -15.95 -7.47 -1.56
C GLY A 277 -14.75 -7.89 -0.70
N ILE A 278 -14.90 -7.93 0.63
CA ILE A 278 -13.77 -8.31 1.51
C ILE A 278 -13.37 -9.76 1.25
N ALA A 279 -14.33 -10.66 1.12
CA ALA A 279 -14.04 -12.07 0.90
C ALA A 279 -13.26 -12.27 -0.41
N ALA A 280 -13.64 -11.58 -1.50
CA ALA A 280 -12.93 -11.67 -2.78
C ALA A 280 -11.50 -11.12 -2.68
N ILE A 281 -11.32 -10.00 -1.97
CA ILE A 281 -9.99 -9.41 -1.78
C ILE A 281 -9.12 -10.28 -0.89
N LEU A 282 -9.65 -10.84 0.20
CA LEU A 282 -8.90 -11.80 1.03
C LEU A 282 -8.57 -13.09 0.27
N ALA A 283 -9.47 -13.56 -0.59
CA ALA A 283 -9.22 -14.73 -1.41
C ALA A 283 -8.08 -14.49 -2.41
N LEU A 284 -8.09 -13.34 -3.07
CA LEU A 284 -7.01 -12.93 -3.98
C LEU A 284 -5.71 -12.65 -3.23
N ALA A 285 -5.73 -11.89 -2.15
CA ALA A 285 -4.54 -11.57 -1.36
C ALA A 285 -3.89 -12.84 -0.81
N ASN A 286 -4.68 -13.79 -0.31
CA ASN A 286 -4.14 -15.06 0.18
C ASN A 286 -3.53 -15.90 -0.96
N GLY A 287 -4.21 -16.01 -2.10
CA GLY A 287 -3.67 -16.78 -3.23
C GLY A 287 -2.45 -16.13 -3.87
N VAL A 288 -2.43 -14.80 -4.02
CA VAL A 288 -1.24 -14.05 -4.47
C VAL A 288 -0.10 -14.20 -3.49
N ASN A 289 -0.33 -14.08 -2.17
CA ASN A 289 0.74 -14.29 -1.18
C ASN A 289 1.28 -15.72 -1.20
N ASN A 290 0.43 -16.73 -1.37
CA ASN A 290 0.90 -18.11 -1.50
C ASN A 290 1.73 -18.31 -2.78
N TYR A 291 1.31 -17.67 -3.88
CA TYR A 291 2.07 -17.68 -5.13
C TYR A 291 3.42 -16.95 -5.00
N ILE A 292 3.43 -15.77 -4.38
CA ILE A 292 4.66 -15.04 -4.06
C ILE A 292 5.55 -15.95 -3.22
N LYS A 293 5.04 -16.59 -2.16
CA LYS A 293 5.83 -17.49 -1.34
C LYS A 293 6.44 -18.67 -2.11
N SER A 294 5.69 -19.29 -3.03
CA SER A 294 6.27 -20.37 -3.86
C SER A 294 7.33 -19.84 -4.81
N VAL A 295 7.09 -18.67 -5.44
CA VAL A 295 8.08 -18.05 -6.32
C VAL A 295 9.31 -17.63 -5.51
N GLU A 296 9.13 -17.12 -4.30
CA GLU A 296 10.20 -16.74 -3.37
C GLU A 296 11.08 -17.95 -3.00
N GLU A 297 10.48 -19.08 -2.65
CA GLU A 297 11.19 -20.34 -2.33
C GLU A 297 11.97 -20.87 -3.55
N ASP A 298 11.36 -20.85 -4.73
CA ASP A 298 12.02 -21.24 -5.98
C ASP A 298 13.17 -20.28 -6.36
N THR A 299 12.97 -18.96 -6.20
CA THR A 299 13.94 -17.93 -6.64
C THR A 299 15.13 -17.82 -5.69
N LEU A 300 14.96 -18.00 -4.37
CA LEU A 300 16.06 -17.94 -3.41
C LEU A 300 16.99 -19.17 -3.47
N SER A 301 16.46 -20.30 -3.93
CA SER A 301 17.28 -21.47 -4.23
C SER A 301 18.17 -21.27 -5.46
N GLU A 302 17.79 -20.36 -6.37
CA GLU A 302 18.53 -20.03 -7.59
C GLU A 302 19.55 -18.90 -7.41
N TYR A 303 19.26 -17.91 -6.56
CA TYR A 303 20.10 -16.72 -6.37
C TYR A 303 20.53 -16.55 -4.91
N PRO A 304 21.71 -17.05 -4.54
CA PRO A 304 22.25 -16.85 -3.20
C PRO A 304 22.62 -15.40 -2.94
N LEU A 305 22.79 -15.05 -1.66
CA LEU A 305 23.53 -13.85 -1.28
C LEU A 305 25.00 -14.10 -1.58
N GLN A 306 25.55 -13.36 -2.54
CA GLN A 306 26.92 -13.53 -3.00
C GLN A 306 27.87 -12.52 -2.35
N ILE A 307 28.99 -13.01 -1.83
CA ILE A 307 30.05 -12.21 -1.22
C ILE A 307 31.37 -12.61 -1.87
N GLN A 308 31.86 -11.78 -2.80
CA GLN A 308 33.13 -12.04 -3.51
C GLN A 308 34.30 -11.36 -2.81
N SER A 309 35.51 -11.90 -2.91
CA SER A 309 36.72 -11.29 -2.30
C SER A 309 37.01 -9.90 -2.86
N THR A 310 36.57 -9.63 -4.09
CA THR A 310 36.59 -8.31 -4.73
C THR A 310 35.16 -7.99 -5.13
N GLY A 311 34.51 -7.12 -4.35
CA GLY A 311 33.09 -6.82 -4.51
C GLY A 311 32.86 -5.47 -5.19
N PHE A 312 31.90 -5.41 -6.10
CA PHE A 312 31.32 -4.17 -6.61
C PHE A 312 29.94 -4.01 -5.99
N ASP A 313 29.67 -2.89 -5.31
CA ASP A 313 28.30 -2.55 -4.92
C ASP A 313 27.50 -2.06 -6.14
N MET A 314 26.94 -3.03 -6.88
CA MET A 314 26.11 -2.74 -8.05
C MET A 314 24.79 -2.05 -7.66
N THR A 315 24.35 -2.20 -6.42
CA THR A 315 23.11 -1.61 -5.91
C THR A 315 23.24 -0.10 -5.81
N SER A 316 24.31 0.40 -5.19
CA SER A 316 24.59 1.84 -5.13
C SER A 316 24.91 2.42 -6.50
N MET A 317 25.57 1.66 -7.39
CA MET A 317 25.83 2.08 -8.77
C MET A 317 24.52 2.25 -9.59
N MET A 318 23.62 1.27 -9.52
CA MET A 318 22.36 1.29 -10.26
C MET A 318 21.41 2.37 -9.70
N LEU A 319 21.33 2.51 -8.39
CA LEU A 319 20.53 3.55 -7.72
C LEU A 319 21.08 4.95 -7.99
N GLY A 320 22.41 5.12 -7.96
CA GLY A 320 23.09 6.37 -8.30
C GLY A 320 22.87 6.80 -9.75
N ALA A 321 22.84 5.85 -10.69
CA ALA A 321 22.53 6.09 -12.10
C ALA A 321 21.05 6.43 -12.32
N ALA A 322 20.13 5.77 -11.61
CA ALA A 322 18.69 5.98 -11.74
C ALA A 322 18.20 7.29 -11.07
N THR A 323 18.84 7.72 -9.99
CA THR A 323 18.42 8.89 -9.18
C THR A 323 19.21 10.17 -9.47
N GLY A 324 20.19 10.13 -10.37
CA GLY A 324 21.04 11.28 -10.67
C GLY A 324 21.85 11.74 -9.46
N GLY A 325 22.39 10.80 -8.69
CA GLY A 325 23.31 11.08 -7.58
C GLY A 325 22.67 11.53 -6.26
N THR A 326 21.42 11.14 -5.96
CA THR A 326 20.76 11.54 -4.70
C THR A 326 20.28 10.35 -3.86
N GLY A 327 21.05 9.25 -3.82
CA GLY A 327 20.72 8.08 -3.01
C GLY A 327 21.93 7.48 -2.29
N GLY A 328 22.02 7.76 -0.98
CA GLY A 328 22.49 6.81 0.03
C GLY A 328 23.98 6.56 0.18
N SER A 329 24.67 7.43 0.93
CA SER A 329 25.63 6.97 1.94
C SER A 329 25.76 8.07 3.01
N GLU A 330 25.51 7.72 4.27
CA GLU A 330 25.63 8.65 5.40
C GLU A 330 27.10 8.94 5.69
N GLY A 331 27.64 10.00 5.09
CA GLY A 331 28.98 10.48 5.44
C GLY A 331 29.52 11.50 4.45
N SER A 332 29.74 12.73 4.93
CA SER A 332 30.45 13.85 4.26
C SER A 332 29.74 14.60 3.10
N SER A 333 29.01 15.63 3.53
CA SER A 333 28.87 16.98 2.94
C SER A 333 29.78 17.40 1.78
N GLU A 334 29.18 17.83 0.66
CA GLU A 334 29.19 19.21 0.11
C GLU A 334 28.43 19.25 -1.24
N GLU A 335 27.24 19.87 -1.28
CA GLU A 335 26.58 20.23 -2.54
C GLU A 335 27.42 21.29 -3.27
N LYS A 336 28.23 20.88 -4.25
CA LYS A 336 28.77 21.81 -5.25
C LYS A 336 27.66 22.18 -6.23
N SER A 337 26.94 23.26 -5.90
CA SER A 337 26.07 23.97 -6.84
C SER A 337 26.90 24.59 -7.97
N GLY A 338 27.11 23.84 -9.05
CA GLY A 338 27.55 24.39 -10.33
C GLY A 338 26.48 25.34 -10.87
N GLY A 339 26.87 26.58 -11.18
CA GLY A 339 25.98 27.57 -11.80
C GLY A 339 25.48 27.11 -13.17
N ASP A 340 24.43 27.78 -13.64
CA ASP A 340 23.61 27.50 -14.85
C ASP A 340 24.40 27.37 -16.19
N ASP A 341 25.72 27.58 -16.15
CA ASP A 341 26.66 27.52 -17.29
C ASP A 341 27.63 26.32 -17.22
N SER A 342 27.39 25.35 -16.32
CA SER A 342 28.23 24.15 -16.18
C SER A 342 27.49 22.85 -16.48
N VAL A 343 28.14 21.97 -17.26
CA VAL A 343 27.61 20.65 -17.60
C VAL A 343 27.69 19.75 -16.35
N ARG A 344 26.55 19.18 -15.95
CA ARG A 344 26.50 18.22 -14.84
C ARG A 344 27.25 16.96 -15.23
N VAL A 345 28.29 16.63 -14.47
CA VAL A 345 29.03 15.39 -14.61
C VAL A 345 28.41 14.37 -13.66
N VAL A 346 27.92 13.26 -14.21
CA VAL A 346 27.55 12.09 -13.42
C VAL A 346 28.84 11.31 -13.16
N GLU A 347 29.24 11.22 -11.90
CA GLU A 347 30.50 10.59 -11.49
C GLU A 347 30.44 9.06 -11.50
N MET A 348 30.08 8.47 -12.65
CA MET A 348 29.93 7.01 -12.82
C MET A 348 31.24 6.26 -12.55
N VAL A 349 32.37 6.82 -13.01
CA VAL A 349 33.70 6.21 -12.83
C VAL A 349 34.17 6.35 -11.38
N THR A 350 34.00 7.53 -10.76
CA THR A 350 34.37 7.75 -9.34
C THR A 350 33.56 6.85 -8.43
N ASN A 351 32.23 6.77 -8.64
CA ASN A 351 31.35 5.89 -7.87
C ASN A 351 31.68 4.41 -8.09
N MET A 352 32.14 4.04 -9.28
CA MET A 352 32.62 2.69 -9.53
C MET A 352 33.87 2.38 -8.70
N PHE A 353 34.88 3.24 -8.72
CA PHE A 353 36.11 2.98 -7.96
C PHE A 353 35.92 3.13 -6.45
N SER A 354 34.98 3.96 -5.97
CA SER A 354 34.66 4.06 -4.54
C SER A 354 33.87 2.88 -4.00
N SER A 355 33.21 2.11 -4.88
CA SER A 355 32.45 0.91 -4.53
C SER A 355 33.24 -0.40 -4.72
N ILE A 356 34.51 -0.31 -5.15
CA ILE A 356 35.43 -1.45 -5.19
C ILE A 356 36.02 -1.61 -3.79
N GLY A 357 35.51 -2.60 -3.06
CA GLY A 357 36.04 -3.04 -1.76
C GLY A 357 36.69 -4.43 -1.87
N SER A 358 37.73 -4.65 -1.06
CA SER A 358 38.25 -6.00 -0.81
C SER A 358 37.56 -6.56 0.43
N ASN A 359 36.86 -7.68 0.29
CA ASN A 359 36.19 -8.34 1.41
C ASN A 359 37.15 -9.32 2.11
N ASP A 360 37.28 -9.23 3.44
CA ASP A 360 37.98 -10.25 4.23
C ASP A 360 37.08 -11.48 4.48
N LEU A 361 37.04 -12.36 3.48
CA LEU A 361 36.23 -13.57 3.55
C LEU A 361 36.79 -14.62 4.52
N ALA A 362 38.07 -14.51 4.92
CA ALA A 362 38.68 -15.45 5.85
C ALA A 362 38.13 -15.23 7.28
N SER A 363 38.08 -13.98 7.73
CA SER A 363 37.46 -13.63 9.01
C SER A 363 35.96 -13.93 9.02
N LEU A 364 35.25 -13.71 7.91
CA LEU A 364 33.83 -14.02 7.80
C LEU A 364 33.56 -15.53 7.86
N LYS A 365 34.38 -16.33 7.16
CA LYS A 365 34.32 -17.79 7.23
C LYS A 365 34.58 -18.30 8.65
N GLU A 366 35.59 -17.78 9.34
CA GLU A 366 35.86 -18.13 10.74
C GLU A 366 34.67 -17.79 11.65
N TYR A 367 34.00 -16.66 11.41
CA TYR A 367 32.79 -16.27 12.14
C TYR A 367 31.64 -17.26 11.93
N PHE A 368 31.39 -17.73 10.71
CA PHE A 368 30.38 -18.77 10.44
C PHE A 368 30.77 -20.11 11.05
N ASP A 369 32.01 -20.56 10.85
CA ASP A 369 32.51 -21.85 11.34
C ASP A 369 32.59 -21.92 12.87
N SER A 370 32.66 -20.77 13.57
CA SER A 370 32.67 -20.68 15.04
C SER A 370 31.34 -21.08 15.70
N GLY A 371 30.23 -21.03 14.95
CA GLY A 371 28.87 -21.22 15.45
C GLY A 371 28.32 -20.05 16.26
N GLU A 372 29.02 -18.90 16.35
CA GLU A 372 28.53 -17.68 17.02
C GLU A 372 27.37 -17.01 16.26
N SER A 373 27.27 -17.24 14.95
CA SER A 373 26.33 -16.56 14.06
C SER A 373 24.91 -17.15 14.04
N ASP A 374 24.74 -18.43 14.44
CA ASP A 374 23.48 -19.18 14.30
C ASP A 374 22.92 -19.21 12.86
N ILE A 375 23.76 -18.91 11.86
CA ILE A 375 23.35 -18.68 10.46
C ILE A 375 22.72 -19.93 9.82
N ASP A 376 23.17 -21.13 10.21
CA ASP A 376 22.69 -22.43 9.71
C ASP A 376 21.19 -22.69 9.96
N LYS A 377 20.56 -21.94 10.87
CA LYS A 377 19.10 -22.05 11.12
C LYS A 377 18.26 -21.41 10.02
N TYR A 378 18.88 -20.51 9.24
CA TYR A 378 18.23 -19.65 8.27
C TYR A 378 18.70 -19.94 6.83
N THR A 379 19.64 -20.87 6.66
CA THR A 379 20.23 -21.22 5.37
C THR A 379 20.00 -22.70 5.05
N ASN A 380 19.80 -22.99 3.76
CA ASN A 380 19.82 -24.36 3.22
C ASN A 380 21.27 -24.84 3.10
N ALA A 381 22.17 -23.97 2.63
CA ALA A 381 23.59 -24.24 2.47
C ALA A 381 24.42 -22.95 2.46
N ILE A 382 25.72 -23.08 2.74
CA ILE A 382 26.73 -22.05 2.55
C ILE A 382 27.84 -22.68 1.71
N GLU A 383 28.05 -22.17 0.51
CA GLU A 383 29.04 -22.67 -0.44
C GLU A 383 30.25 -21.73 -0.50
N TYR A 384 31.44 -22.31 -0.61
CA TYR A 384 32.71 -21.59 -0.66
C TYR A 384 33.38 -21.83 -2.00
N SER A 385 33.73 -20.77 -2.73
CA SER A 385 34.46 -20.85 -3.99
C SER A 385 35.89 -20.35 -3.82
N TYR A 386 36.84 -20.92 -4.57
CA TYR A 386 38.29 -20.72 -4.35
C TYR A 386 39.05 -20.11 -5.52
N ASN A 387 38.35 -19.58 -6.54
CA ASN A 387 38.96 -18.95 -7.72
C ASN A 387 39.99 -19.83 -8.48
N VAL A 388 39.91 -21.16 -8.34
CA VAL A 388 40.76 -22.14 -9.01
C VAL A 388 39.94 -22.88 -10.06
N ALA A 389 40.44 -22.93 -11.29
CA ALA A 389 39.80 -23.65 -12.38
C ALA A 389 40.63 -24.90 -12.77
N PRO A 390 40.02 -26.10 -12.81
CA PRO A 390 40.70 -27.31 -13.30
C PRO A 390 41.15 -27.13 -14.75
N GLN A 391 42.41 -27.48 -15.06
CA GLN A 391 42.94 -27.33 -16.41
C GLN A 391 42.58 -28.57 -17.24
N ILE A 392 41.55 -28.45 -18.09
CA ILE A 392 40.99 -29.59 -18.84
C ILE A 392 41.32 -29.43 -20.32
N TYR A 393 41.83 -30.51 -20.91
CA TYR A 393 42.19 -30.62 -22.31
C TYR A 393 41.34 -31.66 -23.02
N SER A 394 41.18 -31.48 -24.33
CA SER A 394 40.60 -32.53 -25.19
C SER A 394 41.46 -33.79 -25.15
N SER A 395 40.82 -34.96 -25.18
CA SER A 395 41.51 -36.26 -25.26
C SER A 395 42.22 -36.50 -26.61
N ASN A 396 41.93 -35.71 -27.65
CA ASN A 396 42.66 -35.77 -28.90
C ASN A 396 44.04 -35.12 -28.77
N THR A 397 45.08 -35.94 -28.62
CA THR A 397 46.46 -35.48 -28.45
C THR A 397 47.16 -35.04 -29.75
N GLU A 398 46.54 -35.18 -30.92
CA GLU A 398 47.14 -34.72 -32.19
C GLU A 398 47.16 -33.19 -32.28
N LYS A 399 46.10 -32.54 -31.78
CA LYS A 399 45.97 -31.08 -31.64
C LYS A 399 45.63 -30.74 -30.20
N ILE A 400 46.61 -30.21 -29.47
CA ILE A 400 46.44 -29.82 -28.07
C ILE A 400 45.46 -28.65 -28.00
N ARG A 401 44.32 -28.89 -27.36
CA ARG A 401 43.26 -27.90 -27.15
C ARG A 401 42.82 -27.91 -25.71
N GLN A 402 42.98 -26.77 -25.05
CA GLN A 402 42.43 -26.52 -23.72
C GLN A 402 40.96 -26.17 -23.84
N VAL A 403 40.10 -26.88 -23.11
CA VAL A 403 38.64 -26.71 -23.11
C VAL A 403 38.12 -26.14 -21.80
N ASN A 404 38.95 -26.13 -20.74
CA ASN A 404 38.68 -25.40 -19.50
C ASN A 404 39.99 -24.87 -18.87
N PRO A 405 40.06 -23.57 -18.55
CA PRO A 405 39.28 -22.50 -19.16
C PRO A 405 39.45 -22.49 -20.70
N ASP A 406 38.43 -22.12 -21.44
CA ASP A 406 38.47 -22.08 -22.90
C ASP A 406 39.40 -20.97 -23.42
N LYS A 407 40.28 -21.34 -24.34
CA LYS A 407 41.22 -20.41 -25.01
C LYS A 407 40.90 -20.22 -26.49
N SER A 408 39.75 -20.69 -26.96
CA SER A 408 39.42 -20.71 -28.39
C SER A 408 39.26 -19.29 -28.98
N PHE A 409 38.86 -18.33 -28.14
CA PHE A 409 38.59 -16.95 -28.54
C PHE A 409 39.59 -15.93 -27.96
N SER A 410 40.68 -16.38 -27.34
CA SER A 410 41.66 -15.48 -26.72
C SER A 410 42.33 -14.54 -27.72
N ALA A 411 42.52 -14.97 -28.97
CA ALA A 411 43.06 -14.16 -30.06
C ALA A 411 42.16 -12.96 -30.46
N LEU A 412 40.87 -13.00 -30.09
CA LEU A 412 39.94 -11.88 -30.29
C LEU A 412 39.85 -10.96 -29.06
N GLY A 413 40.66 -11.20 -28.03
CA GLY A 413 40.51 -10.54 -26.73
C GLY A 413 39.27 -11.00 -25.95
N LEU A 414 38.59 -12.07 -26.40
CA LEU A 414 37.36 -12.63 -25.83
C LEU A 414 37.65 -13.96 -25.10
N GLY A 415 38.73 -14.01 -24.31
CA GLY A 415 39.11 -15.21 -23.55
C GLY A 415 38.34 -15.36 -22.23
N SER A 416 38.49 -16.52 -21.59
CA SER A 416 37.86 -16.90 -20.31
C SER A 416 37.87 -15.80 -19.24
N THR A 417 36.85 -15.83 -18.36
CA THR A 417 36.64 -14.88 -17.24
C THR A 417 37.83 -14.82 -16.28
N THR A 418 38.68 -15.84 -16.26
CA THR A 418 39.89 -15.90 -15.46
C THR A 418 41.00 -14.92 -15.86
N SER A 419 40.96 -14.38 -17.09
CA SER A 419 42.09 -13.66 -17.71
C SER A 419 41.77 -12.24 -18.23
N SER A 420 40.51 -11.78 -18.16
CA SER A 420 40.17 -10.42 -18.60
C SER A 420 39.11 -9.77 -17.72
N ASN A 421 39.50 -8.70 -17.01
CA ASN A 421 38.64 -7.88 -16.14
C ASN A 421 37.69 -6.92 -16.93
N SER A 422 37.38 -7.27 -18.18
CA SER A 422 36.57 -6.44 -19.07
C SER A 422 35.09 -6.73 -18.84
N LEU A 423 34.27 -5.69 -18.62
CA LEU A 423 32.81 -5.80 -18.60
C LEU A 423 32.24 -6.49 -19.86
N MET A 424 32.98 -6.47 -20.97
CA MET A 424 32.60 -7.12 -22.22
C MET A 424 32.86 -8.64 -22.21
N SER A 425 33.94 -9.12 -21.59
CA SER A 425 34.23 -10.56 -21.46
C SER A 425 33.31 -11.24 -20.45
N MET A 426 32.86 -10.53 -19.41
CA MET A 426 31.83 -11.01 -18.47
C MET A 426 30.48 -11.30 -19.15
N SER A 427 30.14 -10.57 -20.22
CA SER A 427 28.88 -10.75 -20.96
C SER A 427 28.91 -11.85 -22.02
N MET A 428 30.11 -12.35 -22.37
CA MET A 428 30.37 -13.26 -23.48
C MET A 428 31.30 -14.40 -23.03
N SER A 429 31.05 -15.00 -21.87
CA SER A 429 31.83 -16.15 -21.40
C SER A 429 31.71 -17.31 -22.39
N THR A 430 32.84 -17.85 -22.83
CA THR A 430 32.93 -19.00 -23.75
C THR A 430 33.15 -20.32 -23.01
N ASP A 431 33.28 -20.28 -21.68
CA ASP A 431 33.52 -21.44 -20.85
C ASP A 431 32.28 -22.33 -20.78
N MET A 432 32.43 -23.58 -21.24
CA MET A 432 31.37 -24.60 -21.19
C MET A 432 31.46 -25.47 -19.95
N PHE A 433 32.46 -25.29 -19.09
CA PHE A 433 32.63 -26.01 -17.85
C PHE A 433 32.16 -25.16 -16.66
N SER A 434 31.44 -25.76 -15.72
CA SER A 434 31.00 -25.09 -14.50
C SER A 434 31.10 -26.01 -13.29
N GLU A 435 31.48 -25.45 -12.16
CA GLU A 435 31.52 -26.17 -10.89
C GLU A 435 30.10 -26.32 -10.33
N MET A 436 29.76 -27.51 -9.85
CA MET A 436 28.51 -27.77 -9.17
C MET A 436 28.61 -27.44 -7.68
N PRO A 437 27.52 -26.97 -7.06
CA PRO A 437 27.43 -26.84 -5.60
C PRO A 437 27.78 -28.15 -4.89
N SER A 438 28.39 -28.04 -3.71
CA SER A 438 28.81 -29.21 -2.94
C SER A 438 27.62 -29.96 -2.31
N ASP A 439 26.51 -29.27 -2.01
CA ASP A 439 25.27 -29.90 -1.53
C ASP A 439 24.33 -30.32 -2.69
N PRO A 440 24.11 -31.64 -2.92
CA PRO A 440 23.18 -32.13 -3.94
C PRO A 440 21.72 -31.73 -3.69
N GLY A 441 21.35 -31.44 -2.44
CA GLY A 441 20.02 -31.01 -2.05
C GLY A 441 19.58 -29.71 -2.71
N LEU A 442 20.53 -28.90 -3.19
CA LEU A 442 20.24 -27.63 -3.84
C LEU A 442 19.80 -27.79 -5.31
N TYR A 443 20.26 -28.81 -6.03
CA TYR A 443 20.00 -28.94 -7.47
C TYR A 443 19.30 -30.24 -7.90
N GLU A 444 19.51 -31.39 -7.26
CA GLU A 444 19.09 -32.69 -7.83
C GLU A 444 17.58 -32.78 -8.11
N TYR A 445 16.73 -32.14 -7.28
CA TYR A 445 15.27 -32.17 -7.44
C TYR A 445 14.76 -31.35 -8.63
N GLN A 446 15.59 -30.46 -9.18
CA GLN A 446 15.24 -29.57 -10.29
C GLN A 446 15.49 -30.22 -11.67
N TYR A 447 16.15 -31.39 -11.70
CA TYR A 447 16.63 -32.03 -12.94
C TYR A 447 16.18 -33.49 -13.08
N ASP A 448 15.83 -33.86 -14.31
CA ASP A 448 15.66 -35.23 -14.73
C ASP A 448 16.97 -35.79 -15.31
N VAL A 449 17.40 -36.96 -14.82
CA VAL A 449 18.49 -37.72 -15.46
C VAL A 449 17.95 -38.39 -16.73
N LYS A 450 18.39 -37.93 -17.90
CA LYS A 450 17.99 -38.51 -19.21
C LYS A 450 18.86 -39.71 -19.59
N ALA A 451 20.12 -39.71 -19.19
CA ALA A 451 21.04 -40.84 -19.37
C ALA A 451 22.11 -40.86 -18.26
N GLY A 452 22.58 -42.04 -17.85
CA GLY A 452 23.67 -42.19 -16.88
C GLY A 452 23.27 -41.91 -15.43
N ARG A 453 24.14 -41.18 -14.69
CA ARG A 453 23.96 -40.79 -13.29
C ARG A 453 24.68 -39.46 -12.96
N TRP A 454 24.44 -38.92 -11.77
CA TRP A 454 25.26 -37.84 -11.21
C TRP A 454 26.69 -38.31 -10.91
N PRO A 455 27.70 -37.42 -10.97
CA PRO A 455 29.09 -37.75 -10.67
C PRO A 455 29.30 -38.01 -9.18
N GLU A 456 30.09 -39.02 -8.86
CA GLU A 456 30.37 -39.47 -7.48
C GLU A 456 31.84 -39.24 -7.08
N ASN A 457 32.71 -39.01 -8.06
CA ASN A 457 34.15 -38.85 -7.87
C ASN A 457 34.66 -37.59 -8.61
N HIS A 458 35.84 -37.08 -8.24
CA HIS A 458 36.45 -35.89 -8.84
C HIS A 458 36.71 -36.02 -10.35
N GLY A 459 36.98 -37.23 -10.85
CA GLY A 459 37.22 -37.51 -12.28
C GLY A 459 35.95 -37.69 -13.13
N GLU A 460 34.77 -37.31 -12.62
CA GLU A 460 33.48 -37.51 -13.30
C GLU A 460 32.76 -36.17 -13.50
N CYS A 461 32.15 -35.99 -14.66
CA CYS A 461 31.34 -34.82 -15.01
C CYS A 461 29.96 -35.24 -15.54
N VAL A 462 29.03 -34.29 -15.55
CA VAL A 462 27.69 -34.46 -16.12
C VAL A 462 27.44 -33.38 -17.17
N VAL A 463 26.66 -33.71 -18.20
CA VAL A 463 26.20 -32.73 -19.19
C VAL A 463 24.81 -32.24 -18.82
N VAL A 464 24.65 -30.94 -18.71
CA VAL A 464 23.37 -30.26 -18.45
C VAL A 464 22.85 -29.68 -19.77
N LEU A 465 21.66 -30.11 -20.18
CA LEU A 465 20.96 -29.62 -21.36
C LEU A 465 20.12 -28.37 -21.03
N THR A 466 19.76 -27.60 -22.05
CA THR A 466 18.77 -26.52 -21.92
C THR A 466 17.37 -27.10 -21.63
N GLY A 467 16.43 -26.27 -21.14
CA GLY A 467 15.08 -26.74 -20.76
C GLY A 467 14.28 -27.44 -21.87
N ASN A 468 14.52 -27.08 -23.14
CA ASN A 468 13.97 -27.76 -24.33
C ASN A 468 14.76 -29.01 -24.76
N GLY A 469 15.78 -29.42 -24.00
CA GLY A 469 16.61 -30.60 -24.26
C GLY A 469 17.67 -30.41 -25.35
N SER A 470 18.08 -29.16 -25.62
CA SER A 470 19.13 -28.85 -26.61
C SER A 470 20.47 -28.51 -25.95
N MET A 471 21.52 -28.38 -26.78
CA MET A 471 22.85 -27.90 -26.39
C MET A 471 23.37 -26.93 -27.44
N SER A 472 24.32 -26.07 -27.08
CA SER A 472 24.96 -25.14 -28.03
C SER A 472 25.89 -25.88 -29.00
N ASP A 473 26.14 -25.29 -30.17
CA ASP A 473 27.12 -25.81 -31.12
C ASP A 473 28.56 -25.66 -30.60
N LEU A 474 28.84 -24.62 -29.80
CA LEU A 474 30.08 -24.46 -29.05
C LEU A 474 30.37 -25.66 -28.13
N MET A 475 29.32 -26.21 -27.50
CA MET A 475 29.44 -27.40 -26.66
C MET A 475 29.79 -28.65 -27.49
N LEU A 476 29.31 -28.77 -28.73
CA LEU A 476 29.71 -29.85 -29.64
C LEU A 476 31.20 -29.77 -30.03
N TYR A 477 31.72 -28.57 -30.27
CA TYR A 477 33.16 -28.36 -30.49
C TYR A 477 33.97 -28.69 -29.24
N THR A 478 33.48 -28.32 -28.06
CA THR A 478 34.11 -28.60 -26.75
C THR A 478 34.17 -30.10 -26.47
N LEU A 479 33.10 -30.83 -26.74
CA LEU A 479 33.02 -32.30 -26.61
C LEU A 479 33.89 -33.04 -27.65
N GLY A 480 34.42 -32.34 -28.67
CA GLY A 480 35.14 -32.97 -29.78
C GLY A 480 34.25 -33.80 -30.72
N LEU A 481 32.93 -33.64 -30.62
CA LEU A 481 31.95 -34.30 -31.50
C LEU A 481 31.74 -33.53 -32.82
N ARG A 482 32.30 -32.32 -32.92
CA ARG A 482 32.34 -31.50 -34.14
C ARG A 482 33.77 -31.09 -34.47
N ASN A 483 34.08 -30.97 -35.77
CA ASN A 483 35.43 -30.64 -36.23
C ASN A 483 35.84 -29.22 -35.82
N THR A 484 36.79 -29.12 -34.90
CA THR A 484 37.30 -27.86 -34.35
C THR A 484 37.95 -26.93 -35.39
N ASP A 485 38.42 -27.47 -36.52
CA ASP A 485 39.02 -26.66 -37.59
C ASP A 485 38.00 -25.69 -38.22
N GLU A 486 36.71 -26.03 -38.17
CA GLU A 486 35.62 -25.14 -38.60
C GLU A 486 35.58 -23.89 -37.72
N LEU A 487 35.65 -24.08 -36.39
CA LEU A 487 35.63 -22.97 -35.43
C LEU A 487 36.87 -22.09 -35.57
N ASP A 488 38.05 -22.70 -35.66
CA ASP A 488 39.32 -21.98 -35.80
C ASP A 488 39.35 -21.16 -37.10
N THR A 489 38.73 -21.66 -38.18
CA THR A 489 38.60 -20.93 -39.46
C THR A 489 37.66 -19.74 -39.32
N MET A 490 36.50 -19.93 -38.67
CA MET A 490 35.55 -18.83 -38.42
C MET A 490 36.16 -17.74 -37.55
N VAL A 491 36.88 -18.10 -36.49
CA VAL A 491 37.57 -17.14 -35.60
C VAL A 491 38.65 -16.37 -36.37
N LYS A 492 39.43 -17.04 -37.23
CA LYS A 492 40.44 -16.38 -38.08
C LYS A 492 39.83 -15.44 -39.10
N GLN A 493 38.76 -15.86 -39.79
CA GLN A 493 38.04 -15.01 -40.74
C GLN A 493 37.46 -13.78 -40.04
N PHE A 494 36.87 -13.97 -38.87
CA PHE A 494 36.34 -12.88 -38.07
C PHE A 494 37.43 -11.91 -37.59
N ALA A 495 38.57 -12.43 -37.10
CA ALA A 495 39.72 -11.64 -36.68
C ALA A 495 40.32 -10.82 -37.84
N ALA A 496 40.30 -11.38 -39.05
CA ALA A 496 40.80 -10.76 -40.27
C ALA A 496 39.78 -9.84 -40.97
N GLU A 497 38.61 -9.57 -40.35
CA GLU A 497 37.49 -8.81 -40.93
C GLU A 497 36.98 -9.36 -42.28
N GLU A 498 37.16 -10.66 -42.53
CA GLU A 498 36.69 -11.36 -43.72
C GLU A 498 35.24 -11.85 -43.59
N GLU A 499 34.59 -12.18 -44.73
CA GLU A 499 33.26 -12.78 -44.73
C GLU A 499 33.32 -14.20 -44.11
N VAL A 500 32.72 -14.36 -42.93
CA VAL A 500 32.74 -15.62 -42.18
C VAL A 500 31.90 -16.69 -42.86
N THR A 501 32.55 -17.78 -43.28
CA THR A 501 31.86 -18.93 -43.88
C THR A 501 31.39 -19.88 -42.79
N THR A 502 30.07 -20.07 -42.67
CA THR A 502 29.46 -20.96 -41.67
C THR A 502 29.10 -22.33 -42.26
N PRO A 503 29.49 -23.44 -41.63
CA PRO A 503 29.06 -24.78 -42.05
C PRO A 503 27.54 -24.95 -41.87
N THR A 504 26.88 -25.65 -42.80
CA THR A 504 25.40 -25.82 -42.80
C THR A 504 24.93 -27.20 -42.35
N ASP A 505 25.83 -28.18 -42.26
CA ASP A 505 25.52 -29.54 -41.80
C ASP A 505 25.84 -29.67 -40.30
N ILE A 506 24.79 -29.79 -39.47
CA ILE A 506 24.91 -30.07 -38.03
C ILE A 506 24.46 -31.52 -37.80
N GLU A 507 25.40 -32.38 -37.39
CA GLU A 507 25.07 -33.72 -36.91
C GLU A 507 24.67 -33.67 -35.44
N TYR A 508 23.58 -34.36 -35.09
CA TYR A 508 23.05 -34.40 -33.72
C TYR A 508 23.55 -35.67 -33.02
N PRO A 509 24.40 -35.57 -31.99
CA PRO A 509 24.93 -36.73 -31.28
C PRO A 509 23.86 -37.42 -30.43
N SER A 510 23.99 -38.74 -30.24
CA SER A 510 23.17 -39.49 -29.29
C SER A 510 23.69 -39.32 -27.85
N TYR A 511 22.88 -39.69 -26.86
CA TYR A 511 23.32 -39.69 -25.46
C TYR A 511 24.52 -40.62 -25.22
N GLU A 512 24.62 -41.72 -25.98
CA GLU A 512 25.78 -42.63 -25.90
C GLU A 512 27.04 -41.97 -26.45
N ASP A 513 26.94 -41.19 -27.53
CA ASP A 513 28.07 -40.46 -28.11
C ASP A 513 28.62 -39.42 -27.11
N ILE A 514 27.72 -38.73 -26.39
CA ILE A 514 28.08 -37.74 -25.36
C ILE A 514 28.76 -38.42 -24.17
N MET A 515 28.18 -39.48 -23.62
CA MET A 515 28.79 -40.22 -22.48
C MET A 515 30.09 -40.94 -22.88
N GLY A 516 30.33 -41.16 -24.17
CA GLY A 516 31.58 -41.71 -24.69
C GLY A 516 32.75 -40.73 -24.68
N VAL A 517 32.51 -39.43 -24.47
CA VAL A 517 33.54 -38.39 -24.46
C VAL A 517 34.37 -38.46 -23.17
N THR A 518 35.68 -38.31 -23.33
CA THR A 518 36.64 -38.23 -22.23
C THR A 518 37.55 -37.02 -22.42
N PHE A 519 38.01 -36.46 -21.31
CA PHE A 519 38.93 -35.32 -21.25
C PHE A 519 40.18 -35.67 -20.47
N LYS A 520 41.18 -34.79 -20.54
CA LYS A 520 42.45 -34.91 -19.84
C LYS A 520 42.61 -33.77 -18.85
N LEU A 521 42.70 -34.09 -17.56
CA LEU A 521 43.09 -33.16 -16.51
C LEU A 521 44.61 -33.03 -16.45
N VAL A 522 45.10 -31.81 -16.53
CA VAL A 522 46.52 -31.48 -16.37
C VAL A 522 46.69 -30.61 -15.13
N LYS A 523 47.76 -30.83 -14.37
CA LYS A 523 48.07 -29.99 -13.21
C LYS A 523 48.71 -28.69 -13.70
N ALA A 524 48.19 -27.55 -13.26
CA ALA A 524 48.74 -26.24 -13.64
C ALA A 524 50.23 -26.09 -13.27
N THR A 525 50.65 -26.73 -12.18
CA THR A 525 52.04 -26.75 -11.71
C THR A 525 52.99 -27.50 -12.64
N ASP A 526 52.49 -28.47 -13.42
CA ASP A 526 53.30 -29.27 -14.35
C ASP A 526 53.62 -28.51 -15.65
N TYR A 527 53.04 -27.33 -15.87
CA TYR A 527 53.47 -26.42 -16.94
C TYR A 527 54.89 -25.90 -16.72
N TYR A 528 55.34 -25.88 -15.46
CA TYR A 528 56.56 -25.23 -15.07
C TYR A 528 57.65 -26.25 -14.73
N VAL A 529 58.86 -26.01 -15.24
CA VAL A 529 60.03 -26.84 -14.95
C VAL A 529 61.08 -25.98 -14.26
N HIS A 530 61.61 -26.47 -13.14
CA HIS A 530 62.67 -25.78 -12.41
C HIS A 530 63.94 -25.68 -13.24
N ASP A 531 64.48 -24.48 -13.38
CA ASP A 531 65.76 -24.21 -14.00
C ASP A 531 66.84 -24.06 -12.92
N ASP A 532 67.63 -25.12 -12.72
CA ASP A 532 68.70 -25.16 -11.71
C ASP A 532 69.82 -24.13 -11.95
N GLU A 533 69.97 -23.60 -13.16
CA GLU A 533 71.01 -22.61 -13.50
C GLU A 533 70.66 -21.20 -13.01
N PHE A 534 69.37 -20.86 -13.05
CA PHE A 534 68.86 -19.54 -12.69
C PHE A 534 68.05 -19.52 -11.39
N GLY A 535 67.71 -20.70 -10.83
CA GLY A 535 66.92 -20.83 -9.60
C GLY A 535 65.49 -20.33 -9.74
N VAL A 536 64.92 -20.43 -10.95
CA VAL A 536 63.58 -19.96 -11.30
C VAL A 536 62.79 -21.04 -12.01
N TRP A 537 61.47 -20.93 -11.98
CA TRP A 537 60.57 -21.83 -12.67
C TRP A 537 60.25 -21.31 -14.08
N LYS A 538 60.50 -22.14 -15.10
CA LYS A 538 60.29 -21.77 -16.50
C LYS A 538 59.00 -22.38 -17.04
N ASP A 539 58.14 -21.55 -17.60
CA ASP A 539 56.94 -21.97 -18.32
C ASP A 539 57.29 -22.74 -19.61
N LYS A 540 56.64 -23.88 -19.81
CA LYS A 540 56.78 -24.76 -20.97
C LYS A 540 55.51 -24.86 -21.82
N THR A 541 54.50 -24.02 -21.61
CA THR A 541 53.26 -24.03 -22.40
C THR A 541 53.49 -23.81 -23.89
N ASP A 542 54.52 -23.06 -24.28
CA ASP A 542 54.89 -22.82 -25.69
C ASP A 542 55.57 -24.03 -26.36
N ASP A 543 56.06 -25.00 -25.57
CA ASP A 543 56.68 -26.22 -26.09
C ASP A 543 55.60 -27.24 -26.44
N THR A 544 55.22 -27.28 -27.73
CA THR A 544 54.16 -28.16 -28.24
C THR A 544 54.43 -29.65 -27.99
N ASN A 545 55.69 -30.08 -27.95
CA ASN A 545 56.02 -31.49 -27.70
C ASN A 545 55.89 -31.83 -26.23
N TYR A 546 56.39 -30.94 -25.35
CA TYR A 546 56.22 -31.08 -23.91
C TYR A 546 54.73 -31.12 -23.52
N MET A 547 53.94 -30.17 -24.03
CA MET A 547 52.51 -30.11 -23.76
C MET A 547 51.76 -31.33 -24.31
N ARG A 548 52.18 -31.89 -25.45
CA ARG A 548 51.58 -33.12 -25.98
C ARG A 548 51.80 -34.31 -25.06
N ASP A 549 53.02 -34.50 -24.58
CA ASP A 549 53.34 -35.57 -23.65
C ASP A 549 52.66 -35.35 -22.28
N LEU A 550 52.58 -34.11 -21.82
CA LEU A 550 51.92 -33.74 -20.57
C LEU A 550 50.42 -34.06 -20.60
N VAL A 551 49.71 -33.63 -21.65
CA VAL A 551 48.27 -33.90 -21.83
C VAL A 551 48.00 -35.39 -22.01
N ALA A 552 48.85 -36.11 -22.76
CA ALA A 552 48.70 -37.55 -22.95
C ALA A 552 48.79 -38.33 -21.63
N ASN A 553 49.64 -37.87 -20.70
CA ASN A 553 49.82 -38.44 -19.36
C ASN A 553 48.83 -37.89 -18.31
N GLY A 554 47.97 -36.94 -18.69
CA GLY A 554 46.94 -36.38 -17.82
C GLY A 554 45.90 -37.41 -17.36
N GLU A 555 45.26 -37.12 -16.23
CA GLU A 555 44.21 -37.96 -15.63
C GLU A 555 42.92 -37.90 -16.47
N ASP A 556 42.22 -39.02 -16.62
CA ASP A 556 41.00 -39.07 -17.42
C ASP A 556 39.81 -38.50 -16.65
N ILE A 557 39.14 -37.51 -17.24
CA ILE A 557 37.82 -37.03 -16.79
C ILE A 557 36.75 -37.60 -17.72
N LYS A 558 35.66 -38.15 -17.17
CA LYS A 558 34.62 -38.84 -17.95
C LYS A 558 33.24 -38.21 -17.76
N ILE A 559 32.45 -38.20 -18.82
CA ILE A 559 31.03 -37.83 -18.73
C ILE A 559 30.23 -39.06 -18.30
N VAL A 560 29.63 -39.02 -17.11
CA VAL A 560 28.89 -40.16 -16.53
C VAL A 560 27.37 -40.02 -16.61
N GLY A 561 26.88 -38.85 -17.04
CA GLY A 561 25.44 -38.63 -17.22
C GLY A 561 25.09 -37.41 -18.06
N VAL A 562 23.83 -37.38 -18.47
CA VAL A 562 23.18 -36.26 -19.17
C VAL A 562 21.88 -35.95 -18.43
N VAL A 563 21.75 -34.72 -17.97
CA VAL A 563 20.60 -34.22 -17.20
C VAL A 563 19.92 -33.08 -17.93
N GLN A 564 18.62 -32.92 -17.68
CA GLN A 564 17.81 -31.85 -18.25
C GLN A 564 16.89 -31.30 -17.16
N PRO A 565 16.62 -30.00 -17.12
CA PRO A 565 15.61 -29.43 -16.25
C PRO A 565 14.27 -30.19 -16.28
N ALA A 566 13.68 -30.41 -15.11
CA ALA A 566 12.38 -31.09 -14.98
C ALA A 566 11.23 -30.29 -15.61
N GLU A 567 10.16 -30.96 -16.05
CA GLU A 567 8.99 -30.28 -16.61
C GLU A 567 8.32 -29.36 -15.57
N GLY A 568 8.25 -28.06 -15.85
CA GLY A 568 7.69 -27.05 -14.95
C GLY A 568 8.70 -26.38 -14.01
N ALA A 569 9.99 -26.76 -14.09
CA ALA A 569 11.05 -25.99 -13.44
C ALA A 569 11.15 -24.61 -14.11
N SER A 570 10.82 -23.56 -13.36
CA SER A 570 10.84 -22.18 -13.84
C SER A 570 12.26 -21.58 -13.83
N ALA A 571 13.14 -22.20 -13.05
CA ALA A 571 14.46 -21.74 -12.61
C ALA A 571 15.34 -22.98 -12.40
N THR A 572 16.63 -22.92 -12.77
CA THR A 572 17.50 -24.12 -12.76
C THR A 572 18.91 -23.77 -12.29
N MET A 573 19.37 -24.40 -11.20
CA MET A 573 20.59 -24.01 -10.52
C MET A 573 21.89 -24.22 -11.33
N LEU A 574 22.02 -25.36 -12.02
CA LEU A 574 23.19 -25.64 -12.86
C LEU A 574 23.16 -24.89 -14.20
N SER A 575 24.33 -24.47 -14.68
CA SER A 575 24.47 -23.88 -16.01
C SER A 575 24.34 -24.94 -17.10
N SER A 576 23.76 -24.59 -18.25
CA SER A 576 23.77 -25.47 -19.42
C SER A 576 25.20 -25.61 -19.94
N GLY A 577 25.73 -26.83 -19.96
CA GLY A 577 27.14 -27.09 -20.25
C GLY A 577 27.63 -28.39 -19.61
N ILE A 578 28.94 -28.51 -19.40
CA ILE A 578 29.59 -29.62 -18.71
C ILE A 578 29.81 -29.21 -17.25
N ASN A 579 29.13 -29.87 -16.34
CA ASN A 579 29.21 -29.57 -14.91
C ASN A 579 30.09 -30.61 -14.19
N TYR A 580 31.00 -30.15 -13.35
CA TYR A 580 31.91 -30.99 -12.58
C TYR A 580 31.71 -30.79 -11.06
N PRO A 581 31.89 -31.82 -10.23
CA PRO A 581 31.68 -31.69 -8.79
C PRO A 581 32.79 -30.83 -8.16
N SER A 582 32.46 -30.07 -7.10
CA SER A 582 33.42 -29.26 -6.33
C SER A 582 34.64 -30.05 -5.83
N SER A 583 34.46 -31.35 -5.56
CA SER A 583 35.57 -32.26 -5.23
C SER A 583 36.72 -32.31 -6.26
N LEU A 584 36.47 -31.94 -7.53
CA LEU A 584 37.52 -31.78 -8.54
C LEU A 584 38.37 -30.54 -8.28
N THR A 585 37.75 -29.42 -7.90
CA THR A 585 38.46 -28.20 -7.51
C THR A 585 39.30 -28.47 -6.26
N ASP A 586 38.72 -29.10 -5.24
CA ASP A 586 39.44 -29.49 -4.02
C ASP A 586 40.66 -30.38 -4.33
N TYR A 587 40.48 -31.38 -5.19
CA TYR A 587 41.55 -32.27 -5.62
C TYR A 587 42.68 -31.51 -6.35
N VAL A 588 42.33 -30.57 -7.24
CA VAL A 588 43.34 -29.76 -7.96
C VAL A 588 44.11 -28.87 -6.97
N ILE A 589 43.43 -28.26 -6.00
CA ILE A 589 44.05 -27.44 -4.95
C ILE A 589 45.03 -28.29 -4.12
N ASP A 590 44.61 -29.47 -3.67
CA ASP A 590 45.47 -30.38 -2.90
C ASP A 590 46.70 -30.83 -3.69
N GLN A 591 46.53 -31.15 -4.98
CA GLN A 591 47.66 -31.49 -5.86
C GLN A 591 48.62 -30.32 -6.07
N ALA A 592 48.09 -29.10 -6.17
CA ALA A 592 48.90 -27.89 -6.29
C ALA A 592 49.68 -27.63 -4.99
N ALA A 593 49.03 -27.75 -3.83
CA ALA A 593 49.65 -27.61 -2.51
C ALA A 593 50.84 -28.55 -2.31
N ASP A 594 50.75 -29.76 -2.86
CA ASP A 594 51.81 -30.76 -2.77
C ASP A 594 52.99 -30.56 -3.73
N SER A 595 52.82 -29.71 -4.75
CA SER A 595 53.86 -29.42 -5.74
C SER A 595 55.05 -28.65 -5.16
N THR A 596 56.22 -28.83 -5.76
CA THR A 596 57.45 -28.13 -5.34
C THR A 596 57.37 -26.63 -5.63
N ILE A 597 56.84 -26.23 -6.79
CA ILE A 597 56.74 -24.81 -7.18
C ILE A 597 55.84 -24.00 -6.22
N VAL A 598 54.72 -24.57 -5.78
CA VAL A 598 53.84 -23.92 -4.80
C VAL A 598 54.54 -23.86 -3.44
N LYS A 599 55.20 -24.94 -2.99
CA LYS A 599 55.98 -24.95 -1.75
C LYS A 599 57.11 -23.90 -1.77
N ASP A 600 57.76 -23.71 -2.91
CA ASP A 600 58.80 -22.69 -3.09
C ASP A 600 58.21 -21.27 -3.00
N GLN A 601 57.05 -21.01 -3.61
CA GLN A 601 56.36 -19.72 -3.55
C GLN A 601 55.84 -19.41 -2.14
N LEU A 602 55.23 -20.39 -1.46
CA LEU A 602 54.74 -20.27 -0.08
C LEU A 602 55.89 -20.02 0.92
N ALA A 603 57.07 -20.59 0.67
CA ALA A 603 58.25 -20.38 1.51
C ALA A 603 58.86 -18.97 1.35
N HIS A 604 58.66 -18.31 0.21
CA HIS A 604 59.19 -16.97 -0.09
C HIS A 604 58.11 -16.03 -0.62
N PRO A 605 57.22 -15.50 0.24
CA PRO A 605 56.08 -14.70 -0.18
C PRO A 605 56.43 -13.40 -0.91
N ASP A 606 57.60 -12.83 -0.61
CA ASP A 606 58.04 -11.57 -1.20
C ASP A 606 58.74 -11.74 -2.56
N THR A 607 59.04 -12.97 -2.97
CA THR A 607 59.85 -13.27 -4.17
C THR A 607 59.03 -14.03 -5.20
N ASN A 608 59.07 -13.57 -6.45
CA ASN A 608 58.41 -14.24 -7.55
C ASN A 608 59.21 -15.46 -8.00
N VAL A 609 58.62 -16.65 -7.92
CA VAL A 609 59.29 -17.92 -8.30
C VAL A 609 59.60 -18.04 -9.80
N PHE A 610 58.95 -17.24 -10.65
CA PHE A 610 59.19 -17.26 -12.10
C PHE A 610 60.37 -16.37 -12.53
N THR A 611 60.63 -15.28 -11.79
CA THR A 611 61.66 -14.29 -12.14
C THR A 611 62.85 -14.31 -11.18
N GLY A 612 62.67 -14.86 -9.97
CA GLY A 612 63.65 -14.84 -8.89
C GLY A 612 63.83 -13.47 -8.23
N LYS A 613 62.98 -12.48 -8.55
CA LYS A 613 63.04 -11.11 -8.04
C LYS A 613 61.92 -10.82 -7.02
N PRO A 614 62.07 -9.82 -6.14
CA PRO A 614 60.97 -9.37 -5.31
C PRO A 614 59.81 -8.81 -6.15
N PHE A 615 58.57 -9.05 -5.71
CA PHE A 615 57.40 -8.46 -6.36
C PHE A 615 57.51 -6.92 -6.35
N GLY A 616 57.33 -6.29 -7.52
CA GLY A 616 57.45 -4.83 -7.71
C GLY A 616 58.83 -4.30 -8.13
N GLU A 617 59.89 -5.12 -8.13
CA GLU A 617 61.23 -4.75 -8.66
C GLU A 617 61.51 -5.31 -10.07
N GLU A 618 60.47 -5.83 -10.75
CA GLU A 618 60.59 -6.56 -12.01
C GLU A 618 60.71 -5.65 -13.25
N ASP A 619 60.43 -4.34 -13.12
CA ASP A 619 60.24 -3.42 -14.24
C ASP A 619 61.49 -2.74 -14.83
N ASP A 620 62.69 -2.92 -14.27
CA ASP A 620 63.86 -2.14 -14.70
C ASP A 620 64.86 -2.86 -15.63
N SER A 621 64.52 -4.02 -16.22
CA SER A 621 65.42 -4.67 -17.18
C SER A 621 64.72 -5.21 -18.44
N ASP A 622 64.85 -4.47 -19.53
CA ASP A 622 64.76 -4.87 -20.96
C ASP A 622 63.40 -5.33 -21.55
N SER A 623 62.27 -4.73 -21.15
CA SER A 623 61.02 -4.85 -21.94
C SER A 623 60.21 -3.56 -22.10
N GLY A 624 60.83 -2.39 -21.90
CA GLY A 624 60.26 -1.12 -22.33
C GLY A 624 60.43 -0.94 -23.84
N PHE A 625 59.40 -1.25 -24.61
CA PHE A 625 59.37 -0.99 -26.05
C PHE A 625 59.64 0.50 -26.33
N ASN A 626 60.72 0.82 -27.04
CA ASN A 626 61.07 2.21 -27.36
C ASN A 626 60.27 2.69 -28.58
N MET A 627 59.33 3.62 -28.34
CA MET A 627 58.47 4.27 -29.35
C MET A 627 59.25 4.83 -30.56
N ASP A 628 60.52 5.18 -30.37
CA ASP A 628 61.40 5.70 -31.44
C ASP A 628 61.71 4.67 -32.54
N SER A 629 61.39 3.38 -32.32
CA SER A 629 61.61 2.30 -33.29
C SER A 629 60.43 2.02 -34.22
N LEU A 630 59.25 2.61 -33.96
CA LEU A 630 58.00 2.36 -34.70
C LEU A 630 57.98 2.95 -36.12
N PHE A 631 58.64 4.09 -36.31
CA PHE A 631 58.61 4.84 -37.57
C PHE A 631 59.99 5.34 -37.97
N THR A 632 60.33 5.20 -39.25
CA THR A 632 61.49 5.88 -39.86
C THR A 632 60.99 7.05 -40.68
N ILE A 633 61.49 8.26 -40.38
CA ILE A 633 61.13 9.50 -41.08
C ILE A 633 62.28 9.92 -41.99
N ASP A 634 62.01 10.02 -43.30
CA ASP A 634 62.96 10.54 -44.29
C ASP A 634 62.81 12.06 -44.41
N GLY A 635 63.71 12.79 -43.74
CA GLY A 635 63.67 14.26 -43.68
C GLY A 635 63.86 14.95 -45.03
N ASP A 636 64.57 14.33 -45.97
CA ASP A 636 64.80 14.91 -47.31
C ASP A 636 63.55 14.74 -48.20
N ALA A 637 62.82 13.62 -48.04
CA ALA A 637 61.54 13.39 -48.71
C ALA A 637 60.44 14.32 -48.20
N ILE A 638 60.36 14.56 -46.88
CA ILE A 638 59.48 15.59 -46.30
C ILE A 638 59.79 16.94 -46.93
N GLN A 639 61.06 17.34 -47.01
CA GLN A 639 61.42 18.66 -47.55
C GLN A 639 61.06 18.82 -49.03
N ALA A 640 61.12 17.75 -49.82
CA ALA A 640 60.75 17.76 -51.24
C ALA A 640 59.22 17.77 -51.49
N ALA A 641 58.40 17.40 -50.50
CA ALA A 641 56.94 17.38 -50.59
C ALA A 641 56.31 18.77 -50.42
N PHE A 642 57.04 19.78 -49.91
CA PHE A 642 56.54 21.14 -49.68
C PHE A 642 57.11 22.16 -50.68
N THR A 643 56.23 22.90 -51.37
CA THR A 643 56.62 23.99 -52.29
C THR A 643 55.89 25.29 -51.94
N ILE A 644 56.60 26.45 -52.03
CA ILE A 644 56.09 27.78 -51.62
C ILE A 644 56.24 28.81 -52.77
N ASP A 645 55.12 29.39 -53.23
CA ASP A 645 55.06 30.51 -54.19
C ASP A 645 55.13 31.87 -53.48
N GLN A 646 56.33 32.47 -53.47
CA GLN A 646 56.62 33.73 -52.78
C GLN A 646 55.92 34.97 -53.38
N SER A 647 55.38 34.88 -54.60
CA SER A 647 54.76 36.03 -55.28
C SER A 647 53.36 36.38 -54.74
N LYS A 648 52.73 35.44 -54.02
CA LYS A 648 51.39 35.58 -53.41
C LYS A 648 51.41 36.02 -51.94
N LEU A 649 52.60 36.27 -51.38
CA LEU A 649 52.82 36.52 -49.95
C LEU A 649 52.89 38.03 -49.57
N SER A 650 52.57 38.97 -50.47
CA SER A 650 52.58 40.40 -50.12
C SER A 650 51.25 40.86 -49.50
N VAL A 651 51.33 41.50 -48.32
CA VAL A 651 50.19 42.01 -47.55
C VAL A 651 50.34 43.53 -47.34
N ASP A 652 49.36 44.32 -47.78
CA ASP A 652 49.27 45.77 -47.50
C ASP A 652 48.46 46.00 -46.21
N MET A 653 49.12 46.49 -45.17
CA MET A 653 48.58 46.67 -43.81
C MET A 653 48.07 48.09 -43.51
N SER A 654 48.00 48.97 -44.51
CA SER A 654 47.70 50.39 -44.30
C SER A 654 46.26 50.70 -43.84
N ASN A 655 45.29 49.80 -44.05
CA ASN A 655 43.88 49.99 -43.67
C ASN A 655 43.43 49.23 -42.40
N ALA A 656 44.29 48.41 -41.78
CA ALA A 656 43.89 47.52 -40.68
C ALA A 656 43.73 48.21 -39.31
N LEU A 657 44.17 49.47 -39.17
CA LEU A 657 44.23 50.19 -37.88
C LEU A 657 43.54 51.57 -37.90
N ASN A 658 42.51 51.75 -38.73
CA ASN A 658 41.74 53.00 -38.72
C ASN A 658 40.71 53.03 -37.58
N LEU A 659 41.17 53.39 -36.38
CA LEU A 659 40.37 53.45 -35.13
C LEU A 659 39.47 54.70 -35.01
N GLN A 660 39.43 55.58 -36.01
CA GLN A 660 38.74 56.87 -35.90
C GLN A 660 37.20 56.76 -35.88
N GLY A 661 36.63 55.72 -36.51
CA GLY A 661 35.18 55.47 -36.52
C GLY A 661 34.65 54.69 -35.31
N SER A 662 35.54 54.11 -34.50
CA SER A 662 35.18 53.14 -33.44
C SER A 662 34.92 53.78 -32.07
N LEU A 663 35.25 55.07 -31.88
CA LEU A 663 35.07 55.80 -30.60
C LEU A 663 33.63 56.31 -30.35
N GLN A 664 32.67 56.05 -31.25
CA GLN A 664 31.28 56.52 -31.12
C GLN A 664 30.36 55.59 -30.31
N ASN A 665 30.77 54.34 -30.06
CA ASN A 665 29.95 53.32 -29.37
C ASN A 665 30.53 52.90 -28.00
N MET A 666 31.17 53.81 -27.27
CA MET A 666 31.57 53.52 -25.88
C MET A 666 30.36 53.63 -24.93
N PRO A 667 30.16 52.68 -23.99
CA PRO A 667 29.12 52.81 -22.97
C PRO A 667 29.44 54.01 -22.07
N ALA A 668 28.45 54.85 -21.77
CA ALA A 668 28.62 55.93 -20.81
C ALA A 668 28.85 55.37 -19.40
N ALA A 669 29.73 56.01 -18.62
CA ALA A 669 29.98 55.61 -17.23
C ALA A 669 28.66 55.64 -16.42
N PRO A 670 28.32 54.56 -15.69
CA PRO A 670 27.05 54.50 -14.98
C PRO A 670 27.03 55.50 -13.82
N ALA A 671 25.95 56.27 -13.71
CA ALA A 671 25.71 57.16 -12.58
C ALA A 671 25.39 56.33 -11.31
N PRO A 672 25.81 56.76 -10.11
CA PRO A 672 25.55 56.02 -8.89
C PRO A 672 24.04 55.88 -8.63
N ASN A 673 23.54 54.65 -8.58
CA ASN A 673 22.14 54.36 -8.28
C ASN A 673 21.91 54.40 -6.75
N MET A 674 21.35 55.50 -6.26
CA MET A 674 21.12 55.70 -4.82
C MET A 674 20.03 54.78 -4.24
N GLU A 675 19.23 54.13 -5.09
CA GLU A 675 18.14 53.22 -4.67
C GLU A 675 18.68 51.87 -4.18
N GLU A 676 19.70 51.32 -4.84
CA GLU A 676 20.41 50.10 -4.42
C GLU A 676 21.23 50.31 -3.14
N ILE A 677 21.84 51.49 -2.99
CA ILE A 677 22.60 51.83 -1.79
C ILE A 677 21.67 52.00 -0.58
N GLY A 678 20.47 52.56 -0.79
CA GLY A 678 19.48 52.79 0.27
C GLY A 678 18.85 51.50 0.85
N GLY A 679 18.65 50.47 0.02
CA GLY A 679 18.03 49.21 0.46
C GLY A 679 18.86 48.37 1.44
N SER A 680 20.14 48.71 1.61
CA SER A 680 21.09 48.00 2.48
C SER A 680 21.24 48.61 3.89
N LEU A 681 20.56 49.73 4.18
CA LEU A 681 20.63 50.45 5.46
C LEU A 681 19.48 50.01 6.39
N ASN A 682 19.81 49.43 7.54
CA ASN A 682 18.82 48.95 8.52
C ASN A 682 18.67 49.96 9.67
N ILE A 683 17.54 50.68 9.75
CA ILE A 683 17.29 51.74 10.74
C ILE A 683 16.15 51.30 11.66
N ASP A 684 16.43 51.16 12.96
CA ASP A 684 15.46 50.71 13.96
C ASP A 684 14.86 51.91 14.73
N LEU A 685 13.52 52.02 14.82
CA LEU A 685 12.81 53.20 15.36
C LEU A 685 11.93 52.85 16.58
N PRO A 686 12.02 53.59 17.71
CA PRO A 686 11.23 53.29 18.93
C PRO A 686 9.73 53.55 18.76
N VAL A 687 8.91 52.52 19.05
CA VAL A 687 7.46 52.46 18.77
C VAL A 687 6.65 53.54 19.50
N ASP A 688 7.09 53.97 20.68
CA ASP A 688 6.47 54.97 21.55
C ASP A 688 6.51 56.41 20.98
N LYS A 689 7.49 56.74 20.15
CA LYS A 689 7.56 58.07 19.49
C LYS A 689 6.77 58.14 18.19
N VAL A 690 6.60 57.01 17.51
CA VAL A 690 5.80 56.89 16.28
C VAL A 690 4.30 57.08 16.58
N SER A 691 3.83 56.61 17.74
CA SER A 691 2.45 56.79 18.19
C SER A 691 2.04 58.27 18.32
N GLY A 692 2.90 59.13 18.87
CA GLY A 692 2.60 60.55 19.06
C GLY A 692 2.50 61.35 17.75
N LEU A 693 3.29 60.96 16.74
CA LEU A 693 3.27 61.57 15.40
C LEU A 693 1.91 61.36 14.71
N MET A 694 1.36 60.15 14.82
CA MET A 694 0.08 59.81 14.20
C MET A 694 -1.09 60.61 14.78
N THR A 695 -1.07 60.92 16.08
CA THR A 695 -2.12 61.73 16.71
C THR A 695 -2.15 63.16 16.16
N THR A 696 -0.98 63.80 16.00
CA THR A 696 -0.89 65.17 15.49
C THR A 696 -1.31 65.29 14.02
N LEU A 697 -1.03 64.27 13.20
CA LEU A 697 -1.43 64.25 11.79
C LEU A 697 -2.94 64.14 11.60
N MET A 698 -3.60 63.32 12.43
CA MET A 698 -5.05 63.14 12.38
C MET A 698 -5.81 64.43 12.74
N GLU A 699 -5.35 65.18 13.75
CA GLU A 699 -5.95 66.48 14.11
C GLU A 699 -5.75 67.53 13.01
N GLY A 700 -4.59 67.54 12.36
CA GLY A 700 -4.29 68.45 11.25
C GLY A 700 -5.18 68.24 10.03
N TYR A 701 -5.42 66.97 9.67
CA TYR A 701 -6.28 66.65 8.52
C TYR A 701 -7.76 67.00 8.77
N ALA A 702 -8.24 66.77 10.01
CA ALA A 702 -9.60 67.13 10.39
C ALA A 702 -9.88 68.65 10.22
N LYS A 703 -8.88 69.49 10.50
CA LYS A 703 -8.99 70.96 10.33
C LYS A 703 -9.03 71.38 8.85
N TYR A 704 -8.25 70.73 7.99
CA TYR A 704 -8.28 70.97 6.55
C TYR A 704 -9.65 70.71 5.92
N LEU A 705 -10.33 69.62 6.33
CA LEU A 705 -11.65 69.28 5.82
C LEU A 705 -12.72 70.33 6.17
N GLN A 706 -12.59 70.99 7.33
CA GLN A 706 -13.47 72.11 7.71
C GLN A 706 -13.29 73.33 6.80
N ASP A 707 -12.05 73.71 6.51
CA ASP A 707 -11.73 74.89 5.70
C ASP A 707 -12.12 74.70 4.22
N PHE A 708 -12.02 73.46 3.70
CA PHE A 708 -12.46 73.13 2.35
C PHE A 708 -13.98 73.33 2.16
N ASN A 709 -14.80 72.91 3.13
CA ASN A 709 -16.25 73.06 3.02
C ASN A 709 -16.73 74.51 3.13
N ALA A 710 -15.98 75.39 3.80
CA ALA A 710 -16.31 76.81 3.90
C ALA A 710 -16.01 77.59 2.60
N SER A 711 -15.11 77.09 1.76
CA SER A 711 -14.61 77.79 0.56
C SER A 711 -15.40 77.51 -0.72
N ASN A 712 -16.36 76.58 -0.70
CA ASN A 712 -17.25 76.31 -1.84
C ASN A 712 -18.73 76.15 -1.40
N PRO A 713 -19.39 77.24 -0.94
CA PRO A 713 -20.74 77.15 -0.40
C PRO A 713 -21.81 77.10 -1.52
N PRO A 714 -22.86 76.26 -1.39
CA PRO A 714 -23.87 76.07 -2.44
C PRO A 714 -24.76 77.26 -2.75
N TYR A 715 -24.91 78.17 -1.80
CA TYR A 715 -25.76 79.35 -1.90
C TYR A 715 -25.00 80.55 -1.34
N ILE A 716 -25.15 81.69 -2.00
CA ILE A 716 -24.62 82.99 -1.53
C ILE A 716 -25.77 84.00 -1.51
N LYS A 717 -25.60 85.09 -0.77
CA LYS A 717 -26.60 86.16 -0.76
C LYS A 717 -26.24 87.21 -1.79
N ASP A 718 -27.22 87.65 -2.56
CA ASP A 718 -27.04 88.72 -3.52
C ASP A 718 -26.96 90.09 -2.83
N ALA A 719 -26.66 91.12 -3.61
CA ALA A 719 -26.42 92.47 -3.12
C ALA A 719 -27.68 93.17 -2.54
N ASN A 720 -28.90 92.63 -2.73
CA ASN A 720 -30.12 93.08 -2.04
C ASN A 720 -30.41 92.24 -0.77
N GLY A 721 -29.56 91.25 -0.48
CA GLY A 721 -29.62 90.40 0.71
C GLY A 721 -30.42 89.11 0.52
N ASP A 722 -30.92 88.83 -0.68
CA ASP A 722 -31.69 87.62 -0.96
C ASP A 722 -30.77 86.44 -1.30
N ILE A 723 -31.08 85.26 -0.75
CA ILE A 723 -30.24 84.06 -0.95
C ILE A 723 -30.47 83.53 -2.36
N ILE A 724 -29.41 83.53 -3.16
CA ILE A 724 -29.40 82.98 -4.50
C ILE A 724 -28.44 81.79 -4.56
N ALA A 725 -28.68 80.90 -5.52
CA ALA A 725 -27.72 79.84 -5.82
C ALA A 725 -26.36 80.47 -6.15
N ASN A 726 -25.29 79.97 -5.52
CA ASN A 726 -23.96 80.48 -5.77
C ASN A 726 -23.56 80.09 -7.20
N PRO A 727 -23.43 81.06 -8.12
CA PRO A 727 -23.15 80.75 -9.52
C PRO A 727 -21.82 80.02 -9.70
N ASP A 728 -20.88 80.24 -8.77
CA ASP A 728 -19.55 79.63 -8.76
C ASP A 728 -19.48 78.37 -7.89
N TYR A 729 -20.62 77.89 -7.37
CA TYR A 729 -20.64 76.64 -6.61
C TYR A 729 -20.40 75.45 -7.52
N ASN A 730 -19.35 74.71 -7.20
CA ASN A 730 -18.98 73.50 -7.90
C ASN A 730 -19.41 72.26 -7.10
N PRO A 731 -20.50 71.55 -7.48
CA PRO A 731 -21.01 70.40 -6.74
C PRO A 731 -20.10 69.15 -6.84
N ASP A 732 -19.16 69.11 -7.79
CA ASP A 732 -18.26 67.97 -8.00
C ASP A 732 -16.90 68.13 -7.29
N ALA A 733 -16.67 69.26 -6.60
CA ALA A 733 -15.45 69.50 -5.85
C ALA A 733 -15.42 68.65 -4.57
N LYS A 734 -14.55 67.64 -4.54
CA LYS A 734 -14.34 66.76 -3.38
C LYS A 734 -13.10 67.18 -2.59
N PRO A 735 -13.10 67.14 -1.25
CA PRO A 735 -11.89 67.39 -0.50
C PRO A 735 -10.85 66.30 -0.77
N MET A 736 -9.58 66.67 -0.70
CA MET A 736 -8.46 65.73 -0.85
C MET A 736 -8.53 64.65 0.22
N THR A 737 -8.19 63.42 -0.15
CA THR A 737 -8.10 62.28 0.78
C THR A 737 -6.97 62.47 1.79
N ALA A 738 -6.99 61.76 2.92
CA ALA A 738 -5.97 61.90 3.97
C ALA A 738 -4.56 61.65 3.42
N GLN A 739 -4.45 60.69 2.51
CA GLN A 739 -3.18 60.32 1.86
C GLN A 739 -2.68 61.44 0.94
N GLU A 740 -3.55 62.07 0.18
CA GLU A 740 -3.21 63.22 -0.67
C GLU A 740 -2.89 64.47 0.18
N TRP A 741 -3.59 64.69 1.29
CA TRP A 741 -3.28 65.81 2.19
C TRP A 741 -1.92 65.65 2.89
N MET A 742 -1.59 64.44 3.36
CA MET A 742 -0.26 64.17 3.93
C MET A 742 0.87 64.30 2.91
N SER A 743 0.59 64.11 1.62
CA SER A 743 1.56 64.35 0.54
C SER A 743 1.83 65.83 0.27
N GLN A 744 1.09 66.75 0.91
CA GLN A 744 1.36 68.18 0.75
C GLN A 744 2.74 68.53 1.32
N PRO A 745 3.54 69.35 0.60
CA PRO A 745 4.91 69.67 0.99
C PRO A 745 5.04 70.27 2.39
N ALA A 746 4.05 71.09 2.80
CA ALA A 746 4.04 71.71 4.12
C ALA A 746 3.80 70.70 5.26
N VAL A 747 2.97 69.68 5.01
CA VAL A 747 2.69 68.60 5.97
C VAL A 747 3.85 67.62 6.01
N GLN A 748 4.38 67.24 4.83
CA GLN A 748 5.60 66.44 4.73
C GLN A 748 6.80 67.09 5.43
N GLY A 749 6.93 68.41 5.38
CA GLY A 749 7.97 69.14 6.12
C GLY A 749 7.87 68.98 7.64
N GLN A 750 6.65 68.94 8.19
CA GLN A 750 6.43 68.71 9.63
C GLN A 750 6.67 67.25 10.02
N ILE A 751 6.27 66.30 9.17
CA ILE A 751 6.55 64.86 9.34
C ILE A 751 8.06 64.63 9.32
N ALA A 752 8.76 65.18 8.32
CA ALA A 752 10.19 65.04 8.15
C ALA A 752 10.98 65.62 9.34
N ALA A 753 10.59 66.78 9.87
CA ALA A 753 11.22 67.38 11.04
C ALA A 753 11.05 66.54 12.31
N ALA A 754 9.89 65.90 12.48
CA ALA A 754 9.63 65.04 13.63
C ALA A 754 10.39 63.70 13.53
N VAL A 755 10.51 63.13 12.32
CA VAL A 755 11.29 61.91 12.04
C VAL A 755 12.80 62.18 12.19
N GLN A 756 13.28 63.38 11.83
CA GLN A 756 14.69 63.76 11.98
C GLN A 756 15.18 63.75 13.44
N GLY A 757 14.29 63.97 14.41
CA GLY A 757 14.61 63.88 15.83
C GLY A 757 14.64 62.45 16.39
N MET A 758 14.39 61.43 15.56
CA MET A 758 14.25 60.02 15.97
C MET A 758 15.39 59.11 15.46
N VAL A 759 16.34 59.62 14.67
CA VAL A 759 17.41 58.83 14.04
C VAL A 759 18.79 59.27 14.54
N ASP A 760 19.61 58.31 14.99
CA ASP A 760 20.97 58.56 15.53
C ASP A 760 22.01 58.67 14.39
N GLN A 761 22.65 59.83 14.27
CA GLN A 761 23.38 60.22 13.06
C GLN A 761 24.76 59.54 12.89
N ASP A 762 25.39 59.11 13.98
CA ASP A 762 26.74 58.54 13.92
C ASP A 762 26.77 57.12 13.33
N ALA A 763 25.72 56.32 13.58
CA ALA A 763 25.62 54.95 13.08
C ALA A 763 25.38 54.88 11.56
N LEU A 764 24.61 55.84 11.04
CA LEU A 764 24.22 55.90 9.63
C LEU A 764 25.40 56.31 8.73
N GLN A 765 26.33 57.11 9.25
CA GLN A 765 27.50 57.59 8.51
C GLN A 765 28.53 56.48 8.23
N VAL A 766 28.72 55.56 9.17
CA VAL A 766 29.65 54.42 9.02
C VAL A 766 29.12 53.38 8.03
N GLN A 767 27.81 53.10 8.05
CA GLN A 767 27.20 52.16 7.13
C GLN A 767 27.17 52.70 5.69
N LEU A 768 26.90 53.99 5.51
CA LEU A 768 26.89 54.62 4.18
C LEU A 768 28.30 54.62 3.53
N ALA A 769 29.35 54.85 4.32
CA ALA A 769 30.73 54.81 3.83
C ALA A 769 31.12 53.41 3.32
N THR A 770 30.70 52.37 4.04
CA THR A 770 31.00 50.98 3.70
C THR A 770 30.25 50.53 2.43
N ALA A 771 28.97 50.90 2.31
CA ALA A 771 28.14 50.59 1.14
C ALA A 771 28.63 51.29 -0.14
N LEU A 772 29.05 52.56 -0.05
CA LEU A 772 29.62 53.30 -1.18
C LEU A 772 30.94 52.70 -1.68
N GLN A 773 31.79 52.22 -0.77
CA GLN A 773 33.07 51.63 -1.12
C GLN A 773 32.90 50.30 -1.89
N GLY A 774 31.94 49.46 -1.44
CA GLY A 774 31.57 48.22 -2.14
C GLY A 774 30.94 48.46 -3.52
N TYR A 775 30.07 49.47 -3.64
CA TYR A 775 29.46 49.85 -4.92
C TYR A 775 30.51 50.32 -5.94
N VAL A 776 31.42 51.21 -5.54
CA VAL A 776 32.46 51.74 -6.44
C VAL A 776 33.40 50.63 -6.90
N GLN A 777 33.81 49.73 -6.01
CA GLN A 777 34.72 48.63 -6.35
C GLN A 777 34.09 47.63 -7.32
N THR A 778 32.82 47.28 -7.10
CA THR A 778 32.08 46.36 -7.97
C THR A 778 31.80 46.99 -9.33
N THR A 779 31.34 48.24 -9.36
CA THR A 779 30.98 48.95 -10.60
C THR A 779 32.20 49.24 -11.48
N MET A 780 33.35 49.62 -10.90
CA MET A 780 34.58 49.83 -11.67
C MET A 780 35.13 48.52 -12.23
N THR A 781 35.00 47.41 -11.49
CA THR A 781 35.43 46.09 -11.96
C THR A 781 34.56 45.64 -13.12
N THR A 782 33.24 45.79 -13.03
CA THR A 782 32.31 45.46 -14.12
C THR A 782 32.53 46.35 -15.35
N TYR A 783 32.75 47.65 -15.17
CA TYR A 783 33.02 48.57 -16.28
C TYR A 783 34.37 48.29 -16.96
N MET A 784 35.44 48.02 -16.19
CA MET A 784 36.75 47.62 -16.73
C MET A 784 36.67 46.28 -17.46
N THR A 785 35.89 45.33 -16.94
CA THR A 785 35.72 44.01 -17.55
C THR A 785 34.93 44.11 -18.86
N ALA A 786 33.86 44.91 -18.90
CA ALA A 786 33.12 45.19 -20.12
C ALA A 786 33.97 45.92 -21.17
N MET A 787 34.76 46.90 -20.75
CA MET A 787 35.68 47.63 -21.65
C MET A 787 36.81 46.73 -22.18
N ALA A 788 37.37 45.86 -21.34
CA ALA A 788 38.37 44.87 -21.73
C ALA A 788 37.78 43.84 -22.72
N SER A 789 36.56 43.37 -22.46
CA SER A 789 35.85 42.43 -23.33
C SER A 789 35.56 43.03 -24.72
N GLU A 790 35.13 44.30 -24.80
CA GLU A 790 34.83 44.95 -26.08
C GLU A 790 36.11 45.24 -26.89
N LEU A 791 37.18 45.69 -26.22
CA LEU A 791 38.51 45.88 -26.84
C LEU A 791 39.09 44.54 -27.32
N GLN A 792 38.99 43.49 -26.50
CA GLN A 792 39.43 42.16 -26.86
C GLN A 792 38.63 41.64 -28.06
N THR A 793 37.31 41.79 -28.05
CA THR A 793 36.45 41.36 -29.16
C THR A 793 36.79 42.10 -30.46
N GLN A 794 37.01 43.42 -30.44
CA GLN A 794 37.39 44.17 -31.65
C GLN A 794 38.79 43.85 -32.15
N VAL A 795 39.78 43.72 -31.25
CA VAL A 795 41.16 43.36 -31.61
C VAL A 795 41.19 41.94 -32.17
N THR A 796 40.46 41.00 -31.55
CA THR A 796 40.32 39.63 -32.03
C THR A 796 39.60 39.60 -33.38
N SER A 797 38.55 40.40 -33.59
CA SER A 797 37.85 40.47 -34.88
C SER A 797 38.74 41.03 -36.00
N ALA A 798 39.49 42.09 -35.74
CA ALA A 798 40.41 42.69 -36.70
C ALA A 798 41.61 41.78 -37.00
N LEU A 799 42.16 41.13 -35.96
CA LEU A 799 43.20 40.11 -36.11
C LEU A 799 42.68 38.87 -36.83
N GLN A 800 41.45 38.43 -36.58
CA GLN A 800 40.87 37.26 -37.23
C GLN A 800 40.53 37.53 -38.69
N GLN A 801 40.15 38.76 -39.05
CA GLN A 801 39.96 39.16 -40.44
C GLN A 801 41.29 39.32 -41.20
N SER A 802 42.32 39.88 -40.53
CA SER A 802 43.68 39.94 -41.06
C SER A 802 44.34 38.56 -41.16
N MET A 803 44.13 37.69 -40.17
CA MET A 803 44.58 36.30 -40.15
C MET A 803 43.83 35.46 -41.18
N ASN A 804 42.54 35.69 -41.44
CA ASN A 804 41.82 35.00 -42.51
C ASN A 804 42.32 35.42 -43.91
N GLN A 805 42.70 36.69 -44.10
CA GLN A 805 43.36 37.12 -45.35
C GLN A 805 44.77 36.56 -45.47
N MET A 806 45.54 36.55 -44.38
CA MET A 806 46.87 35.96 -44.34
C MET A 806 46.81 34.44 -44.57
N ALA A 807 45.89 33.73 -43.91
CA ALA A 807 45.68 32.30 -44.05
C ALA A 807 45.23 31.91 -45.46
N ASN A 808 44.34 32.68 -46.09
CA ASN A 808 43.96 32.42 -47.49
C ASN A 808 45.11 32.68 -48.48
N ASN A 809 45.93 33.70 -48.25
CA ASN A 809 47.12 33.97 -49.07
C ASN A 809 48.24 32.93 -48.82
N MET A 810 48.38 32.42 -47.59
CA MET A 810 49.36 31.40 -47.21
C MET A 810 48.94 30.00 -47.72
N ALA A 811 47.66 29.65 -47.61
CA ALA A 811 47.09 28.41 -48.16
C ALA A 811 47.17 28.35 -49.70
N SER A 812 47.14 29.51 -50.37
CA SER A 812 47.29 29.61 -51.82
C SER A 812 48.75 29.66 -52.30
N ALA A 813 49.70 29.81 -51.36
CA ALA A 813 51.13 29.90 -51.60
C ALA A 813 51.87 28.59 -51.28
N MET A 814 51.33 27.73 -50.42
CA MET A 814 51.90 26.42 -50.09
C MET A 814 51.15 25.30 -50.82
N SER A 815 51.86 24.48 -51.60
CA SER A 815 51.34 23.21 -52.13
C SER A 815 52.15 22.03 -51.62
N ILE A 816 51.43 21.01 -51.15
CA ILE A 816 51.98 19.74 -50.68
C ILE A 816 51.73 18.70 -51.78
N ASP A 817 52.76 17.97 -52.16
CA ASP A 817 52.68 16.81 -53.07
C ASP A 817 52.34 15.56 -52.23
N PRO A 818 51.08 15.08 -52.26
CA PRO A 818 50.59 14.06 -51.33
C PRO A 818 51.30 12.71 -51.51
N ASP A 819 51.70 12.37 -52.73
CA ASP A 819 52.39 11.11 -53.02
C ASP A 819 53.80 11.10 -52.40
N LYS A 820 54.49 12.25 -52.43
CA LYS A 820 55.83 12.41 -51.83
C LYS A 820 55.82 12.55 -50.31
N PHE A 821 54.74 13.11 -49.76
CA PHE A 821 54.57 13.19 -48.31
C PHE A 821 54.31 11.81 -47.70
N GLN A 822 53.57 10.95 -48.40
CA GLN A 822 53.31 9.57 -47.99
C GLN A 822 54.60 8.72 -48.00
N GLU A 823 55.49 8.91 -48.98
CA GLU A 823 56.76 8.15 -49.06
C GLU A 823 57.76 8.48 -47.94
N ALA A 824 57.56 9.59 -47.22
CA ALA A 824 58.49 10.09 -46.21
C ALA A 824 58.32 9.45 -44.82
N PHE A 825 57.21 8.72 -44.60
CA PHE A 825 56.92 8.01 -43.36
C PHE A 825 56.88 6.51 -43.64
N LYS A 826 57.87 5.77 -43.12
CA LYS A 826 57.92 4.31 -43.23
C LYS A 826 57.68 3.69 -41.86
N MET A 827 56.60 2.92 -41.73
CA MET A 827 56.37 2.03 -40.59
C MET A 827 57.43 0.93 -40.62
N ASN A 828 58.10 0.70 -39.49
CA ASN A 828 59.12 -0.35 -39.38
C ASN A 828 58.53 -1.73 -39.03
N MET A 829 57.21 -1.80 -38.84
CA MET A 829 56.45 -3.00 -38.47
C MET A 829 55.28 -3.20 -39.45
N SER A 830 54.87 -4.45 -39.65
CA SER A 830 53.65 -4.80 -40.39
C SER A 830 52.38 -4.53 -39.57
N GLU A 831 51.21 -4.45 -40.22
CA GLU A 831 49.92 -4.28 -39.53
C GLU A 831 49.66 -5.42 -38.53
N ASP A 832 50.04 -6.65 -38.88
CA ASP A 832 49.91 -7.82 -38.01
C ASP A 832 50.78 -7.71 -36.74
N GLU A 833 52.03 -7.27 -36.88
CA GLU A 833 52.97 -7.09 -35.75
C GLU A 833 52.56 -5.93 -34.84
N LEU A 834 51.94 -4.88 -35.39
CA LEU A 834 51.40 -3.77 -34.61
C LEU A 834 50.15 -4.18 -33.81
N GLY A 835 49.30 -5.03 -34.40
CA GLY A 835 48.14 -5.63 -33.74
C GLY A 835 48.54 -6.55 -32.59
N GLU A 836 49.52 -7.43 -32.80
CA GLU A 836 50.08 -8.29 -31.74
C GLU A 836 50.70 -7.47 -30.60
N LEU A 837 51.41 -6.38 -30.92
CA LEU A 837 52.01 -5.49 -29.93
C LEU A 837 50.93 -4.79 -29.07
N MET A 838 49.87 -4.25 -29.69
CA MET A 838 48.76 -3.62 -28.97
C MET A 838 47.97 -4.62 -28.11
N MET A 839 47.76 -5.85 -28.59
CA MET A 839 47.14 -6.92 -27.79
C MET A 839 48.03 -7.34 -26.61
N SER A 840 49.35 -7.40 -26.79
CA SER A 840 50.29 -7.75 -25.72
C SER A 840 50.35 -6.71 -24.59
N MET A 841 50.12 -5.43 -24.91
CA MET A 841 50.09 -4.34 -23.92
C MET A 841 48.79 -4.30 -23.10
N MET A 842 47.71 -4.89 -23.59
CA MET A 842 46.43 -4.96 -22.88
C MET A 842 46.29 -6.18 -21.97
N GLY A 843 47.20 -7.15 -22.04
CA GLY A 843 47.10 -8.46 -21.38
C GLY A 843 48.13 -8.77 -20.29
N LYS A 844 48.97 -7.83 -19.87
CA LYS A 844 49.93 -8.10 -18.77
C LYS A 844 49.21 -8.08 -17.42
N GLU A 845 48.93 -9.25 -16.88
CA GLU A 845 48.56 -9.44 -15.48
C GLU A 845 49.73 -9.01 -14.58
N ASP A 846 49.45 -8.17 -13.56
CA ASP A 846 50.45 -7.76 -12.58
C ASP A 846 51.02 -8.99 -11.86
N ALA A 847 52.34 -9.09 -11.81
CA ALA A 847 53.04 -10.12 -11.04
C ALA A 847 52.84 -9.86 -9.54
N SER A 848 52.03 -10.69 -8.89
CA SER A 848 51.77 -10.64 -7.46
C SER A 848 51.79 -12.04 -6.86
N TYR A 849 51.98 -12.11 -5.54
CA TYR A 849 52.00 -13.37 -4.80
C TYR A 849 50.71 -14.17 -4.98
N ASP A 850 49.56 -13.52 -4.80
CA ASP A 850 48.25 -14.17 -4.92
C ASP A 850 47.95 -14.59 -6.37
N ASN A 851 48.37 -13.78 -7.36
CA ASN A 851 48.23 -14.13 -8.78
C ASN A 851 49.11 -15.34 -9.15
N ASN A 852 50.33 -15.43 -8.62
CA ASN A 852 51.20 -16.59 -8.82
C ASN A 852 50.57 -17.86 -8.25
N LEU A 853 50.03 -17.82 -7.03
CA LEU A 853 49.35 -18.97 -6.43
C LEU A 853 48.10 -19.39 -7.23
N LYS A 854 47.30 -18.42 -7.67
CA LYS A 854 46.14 -18.67 -8.56
C LYS A 854 46.55 -19.32 -9.88
N LYS A 855 47.62 -18.83 -10.53
CA LYS A 855 48.19 -19.42 -11.76
C LYS A 855 48.62 -20.87 -11.57
N LEU A 856 49.15 -21.20 -10.41
CA LEU A 856 49.57 -22.55 -10.05
C LEU A 856 48.39 -23.45 -9.64
N GLY A 857 47.16 -22.94 -9.64
CA GLY A 857 45.97 -23.69 -9.23
C GLY A 857 45.89 -23.96 -7.73
N TYR A 858 46.57 -23.14 -6.91
CA TYR A 858 46.54 -23.24 -5.45
C TYR A 858 45.62 -22.18 -4.84
N ALA A 859 44.87 -22.59 -3.81
CA ALA A 859 44.11 -21.71 -2.93
C ALA A 859 44.19 -22.23 -1.49
N ASP A 860 44.04 -21.34 -0.51
CA ASP A 860 43.93 -21.71 0.91
C ASP A 860 42.47 -21.93 1.27
N PHE A 861 42.11 -23.12 1.75
CA PHE A 861 40.72 -23.44 2.15
C PHE A 861 40.16 -22.51 3.23
N ASN A 862 41.02 -21.86 4.02
CA ASN A 862 40.60 -20.87 5.03
C ASN A 862 40.37 -19.47 4.44
N LYS A 863 40.77 -19.24 3.18
CA LYS A 863 40.63 -17.96 2.48
C LYS A 863 39.85 -18.16 1.17
N PRO A 864 38.52 -18.30 1.24
CA PRO A 864 37.70 -18.44 0.05
C PRO A 864 37.78 -17.16 -0.81
N GLY A 865 37.65 -17.34 -2.13
CA GLY A 865 37.50 -16.27 -3.11
C GLY A 865 36.07 -15.76 -3.24
N GLY A 866 35.08 -16.55 -2.80
CA GLY A 866 33.69 -16.15 -2.71
C GLY A 866 32.90 -17.01 -1.72
N ILE A 867 31.83 -16.44 -1.17
CA ILE A 867 30.89 -17.12 -0.28
C ILE A 867 29.48 -16.90 -0.84
N ASP A 868 28.80 -18.00 -1.15
CA ASP A 868 27.41 -18.01 -1.60
C ASP A 868 26.52 -18.56 -0.47
N ILE A 869 25.62 -17.73 0.03
CA ILE A 869 24.71 -18.09 1.12
C ILE A 869 23.32 -18.32 0.54
N TYR A 870 22.74 -19.51 0.73
CA TYR A 870 21.42 -19.89 0.24
C TYR A 870 20.39 -19.85 1.38
N PRO A 871 19.58 -18.78 1.52
CA PRO A 871 18.57 -18.69 2.57
C PRO A 871 17.41 -19.66 2.34
N ILE A 872 16.72 -20.07 3.41
CA ILE A 872 15.55 -20.97 3.32
C ILE A 872 14.37 -20.27 2.63
N ASP A 873 14.08 -19.04 3.02
CA ASP A 873 13.02 -18.18 2.49
C ASP A 873 13.37 -16.69 2.71
N PHE A 874 12.53 -15.76 2.25
CA PHE A 874 12.81 -14.32 2.36
C PHE A 874 12.86 -13.83 3.82
N GLU A 875 12.06 -14.41 4.72
CA GLU A 875 12.11 -14.07 6.13
C GLU A 875 13.44 -14.51 6.75
N SER A 876 13.92 -15.70 6.38
CA SER A 876 15.23 -16.22 6.76
C SER A 876 16.36 -15.41 6.13
N LYS A 877 16.19 -14.92 4.90
CA LYS A 877 17.14 -14.03 4.24
C LYS A 877 17.31 -12.70 4.97
N GLU A 878 16.24 -12.06 5.42
CA GLU A 878 16.33 -10.87 6.27
C GLU A 878 17.10 -11.17 7.55
N LYS A 879 16.93 -12.38 8.13
CA LYS A 879 17.74 -12.82 9.28
C LYS A 879 19.21 -13.03 8.93
N VAL A 880 19.53 -13.53 7.74
CA VAL A 880 20.90 -13.63 7.25
C VAL A 880 21.51 -12.23 7.08
N ILE A 881 20.78 -11.29 6.49
CA ILE A 881 21.20 -9.89 6.36
C ILE A 881 21.45 -9.27 7.74
N ASP A 882 20.53 -9.44 8.69
CA ASP A 882 20.69 -8.99 10.09
C ASP A 882 22.01 -9.53 10.71
N ILE A 883 22.40 -10.77 10.39
CA ILE A 883 23.64 -11.40 10.87
C ILE A 883 24.88 -10.78 10.21
N LEU A 884 24.83 -10.51 8.90
CA LEU A 884 25.93 -9.86 8.16
C LEU A 884 26.13 -8.41 8.61
N ASP A 885 25.03 -7.67 8.80
CA ASP A 885 25.05 -6.30 9.31
C ASP A 885 25.59 -6.25 10.74
N ALA A 886 25.18 -7.19 11.60
CA ALA A 886 25.74 -7.30 12.96
C ALA A 886 27.25 -7.62 12.96
N TYR A 887 27.73 -8.39 11.99
CA TYR A 887 29.16 -8.62 11.80
C TYR A 887 29.88 -7.33 11.37
N ASN A 888 29.32 -6.59 10.42
CA ASN A 888 29.85 -5.30 9.96
C ASN A 888 29.89 -4.25 11.07
N ASP A 889 28.82 -4.15 11.86
CA ASP A 889 28.74 -3.26 13.03
C ASP A 889 29.80 -3.61 14.06
N ARG A 890 30.02 -4.91 14.32
CA ARG A 890 31.08 -5.39 15.23
C ARG A 890 32.47 -5.02 14.73
N MET A 891 32.77 -5.26 13.45
CA MET A 891 34.07 -4.93 12.86
C MET A 891 34.34 -3.42 12.87
N THR A 892 33.32 -2.62 12.58
CA THR A 892 33.38 -1.15 12.67
C THR A 892 33.61 -0.69 14.10
N ALA A 893 32.89 -1.25 15.08
CA ALA A 893 33.05 -0.92 16.50
C ALA A 893 34.43 -1.27 17.05
N ASP A 894 35.03 -2.36 16.55
CA ASP A 894 36.38 -2.81 16.90
C ASP A 894 37.50 -2.07 16.12
N GLY A 895 37.13 -1.15 15.22
CA GLY A 895 38.06 -0.35 14.40
C GLY A 895 38.75 -1.13 13.27
N GLN A 896 38.16 -2.26 12.86
CA GLN A 896 38.64 -3.15 11.78
C GLN A 896 37.86 -2.86 10.49
N GLU A 897 37.98 -1.63 9.97
CA GLU A 897 37.28 -1.20 8.74
C GLU A 897 37.66 -2.05 7.51
N ASP A 898 38.85 -2.66 7.51
CA ASP A 898 39.35 -3.58 6.49
C ASP A 898 38.60 -4.93 6.45
N LYS A 899 37.79 -5.23 7.46
CA LYS A 899 37.00 -6.47 7.57
C LYS A 899 35.51 -6.29 7.33
N VAL A 900 35.06 -5.06 7.09
CA VAL A 900 33.67 -4.78 6.73
C VAL A 900 33.41 -5.39 5.35
N ILE A 901 32.34 -6.16 5.25
CA ILE A 901 31.99 -6.90 4.04
C ILE A 901 30.89 -6.17 3.26
N THR A 902 30.97 -6.27 1.94
CA THR A 902 29.93 -5.85 0.99
C THR A 902 29.39 -7.08 0.27
N TYR A 903 28.06 -7.22 0.22
CA TYR A 903 27.38 -8.34 -0.42
C TYR A 903 26.42 -7.84 -1.51
N THR A 904 26.07 -8.71 -2.46
CA THR A 904 25.11 -8.40 -3.54
C THR A 904 23.79 -9.13 -3.33
N ASP A 905 22.68 -8.39 -3.34
CA ASP A 905 21.32 -8.95 -3.27
C ASP A 905 20.42 -8.50 -4.45
N PHE A 906 20.56 -9.21 -5.57
CA PHE A 906 19.79 -8.94 -6.78
C PHE A 906 18.30 -9.26 -6.61
N VAL A 907 17.98 -10.39 -5.97
CA VAL A 907 16.61 -10.90 -5.85
C VAL A 907 15.81 -10.14 -4.79
N GLY A 908 16.43 -9.74 -3.67
CA GLY A 908 15.78 -8.91 -2.66
C GLY A 908 15.35 -7.56 -3.21
N THR A 909 16.21 -6.95 -4.03
CA THR A 909 15.91 -5.67 -4.69
C THR A 909 14.75 -5.78 -5.70
N LEU A 910 14.70 -6.86 -6.49
CA LEU A 910 13.61 -7.09 -7.45
C LEU A 910 12.29 -7.44 -6.75
N MET A 911 12.33 -8.36 -5.77
CA MET A 911 11.13 -8.90 -5.13
C MET A 911 10.52 -7.93 -4.09
N SER A 912 11.32 -7.08 -3.44
CA SER A 912 10.81 -5.99 -2.60
C SER A 912 9.90 -5.05 -3.42
N SER A 913 10.32 -4.68 -4.63
CA SER A 913 9.51 -3.84 -5.54
C SER A 913 8.18 -4.52 -5.92
N VAL A 914 8.19 -5.82 -6.20
CA VAL A 914 6.96 -6.60 -6.51
C VAL A 914 6.04 -6.64 -5.30
N THR A 915 6.59 -6.94 -4.13
CA THR A 915 5.86 -7.01 -2.86
C THR A 915 5.21 -5.66 -2.52
N ASP A 916 5.92 -4.55 -2.71
CA ASP A 916 5.40 -3.20 -2.49
C ASP A 916 4.24 -2.85 -3.42
N ILE A 917 4.33 -3.22 -4.70
CA ILE A 917 3.25 -3.03 -5.67
C ILE A 917 2.00 -3.82 -5.24
N VAL A 918 2.17 -5.09 -4.84
CA VAL A 918 1.07 -5.96 -4.40
C VAL A 918 0.44 -5.42 -3.12
N ASN A 919 1.24 -4.95 -2.16
CA ASN A 919 0.76 -4.33 -0.93
C ASN A 919 -0.01 -3.03 -1.22
N MET A 920 0.48 -2.19 -2.11
CA MET A 920 -0.21 -0.96 -2.54
C MET A 920 -1.60 -1.29 -3.13
N ILE A 921 -1.67 -2.25 -4.06
CA ILE A 921 -2.94 -2.69 -4.66
C ILE A 921 -3.89 -3.23 -3.57
N SER A 922 -3.37 -4.03 -2.65
CA SER A 922 -4.14 -4.60 -1.54
C SER A 922 -4.74 -3.51 -0.65
N TYR A 923 -3.98 -2.47 -0.29
CA TYR A 923 -4.49 -1.36 0.52
C TYR A 923 -5.56 -0.55 -0.21
N VAL A 924 -5.39 -0.30 -1.51
CA VAL A 924 -6.40 0.38 -2.33
C VAL A 924 -7.71 -0.42 -2.36
N LEU A 925 -7.61 -1.73 -2.56
CA LEU A 925 -8.76 -2.64 -2.56
C LEU A 925 -9.46 -2.67 -1.19
N VAL A 926 -8.71 -2.76 -0.09
CA VAL A 926 -9.26 -2.70 1.28
C VAL A 926 -10.02 -1.39 1.51
N ALA A 927 -9.51 -0.25 1.04
CA ALA A 927 -10.18 1.04 1.16
C ALA A 927 -11.53 1.06 0.42
N PHE A 928 -11.61 0.50 -0.79
CA PHE A 928 -12.87 0.37 -1.54
C PHE A 928 -13.91 -0.48 -0.81
N VAL A 929 -13.48 -1.55 -0.14
CA VAL A 929 -14.45 -2.36 0.61
C VAL A 929 -14.88 -1.68 1.89
N ALA A 930 -14.01 -0.95 2.58
CA ALA A 930 -14.40 -0.17 3.75
C ALA A 930 -15.57 0.78 3.40
N ILE A 931 -15.51 1.45 2.25
CA ILE A 931 -16.61 2.28 1.73
C ILE A 931 -17.86 1.44 1.46
N SER A 932 -17.70 0.28 0.81
CA SER A 932 -18.81 -0.62 0.47
C SER A 932 -19.52 -1.19 1.70
N LEU A 933 -18.79 -1.46 2.78
CA LEU A 933 -19.35 -1.86 4.08
C LEU A 933 -20.19 -0.75 4.71
N VAL A 934 -19.71 0.49 4.68
CA VAL A 934 -20.45 1.64 5.21
C VAL A 934 -21.77 1.80 4.46
N VAL A 935 -21.73 1.77 3.12
CA VAL A 935 -22.95 1.86 2.28
C VAL A 935 -23.92 0.71 2.58
N SER A 936 -23.40 -0.51 2.72
CA SER A 936 -24.20 -1.68 3.08
C SER A 936 -24.87 -1.52 4.45
N SER A 937 -24.14 -1.00 5.46
CA SER A 937 -24.67 -0.79 6.81
C SER A 937 -25.80 0.25 6.85
N ILE A 938 -25.67 1.36 6.09
CA ILE A 938 -26.70 2.39 5.97
C ILE A 938 -27.95 1.81 5.32
N MET A 939 -27.78 1.05 4.23
CA MET A 939 -28.88 0.42 3.51
C MET A 939 -29.65 -0.57 4.40
N ILE A 940 -28.95 -1.39 5.19
CA ILE A 940 -29.57 -2.28 6.17
C ILE A 940 -30.35 -1.48 7.24
N GLY A 941 -29.79 -0.38 7.73
CA GLY A 941 -30.47 0.51 8.68
C GLY A 941 -31.78 1.08 8.14
N VAL A 942 -31.76 1.61 6.90
CA VAL A 942 -32.95 2.16 6.22
C VAL A 942 -34.01 1.08 6.01
N ILE A 943 -33.62 -0.10 5.52
CA ILE A 943 -34.57 -1.20 5.29
C ILE A 943 -35.19 -1.69 6.61
N THR A 944 -34.38 -1.80 7.67
CA THR A 944 -34.86 -2.17 9.00
C THR A 944 -35.85 -1.13 9.52
N TYR A 945 -35.59 0.16 9.30
CA TYR A 945 -36.51 1.24 9.67
C TYR A 945 -37.85 1.16 8.92
N ILE A 946 -37.84 0.88 7.62
CA ILE A 946 -39.07 0.66 6.84
C ILE A 946 -39.82 -0.57 7.37
N SER A 947 -39.11 -1.67 7.68
CA SER A 947 -39.72 -2.88 8.27
C SER A 947 -40.44 -2.60 9.59
N VAL A 948 -39.87 -1.72 10.43
CA VAL A 948 -40.49 -1.25 11.67
C VAL A 948 -41.77 -0.45 11.40
N LEU A 949 -41.73 0.50 10.47
CA LEU A 949 -42.87 1.36 10.15
C LEU A 949 -44.06 0.57 9.62
N GLU A 950 -43.82 -0.42 8.77
CA GLU A 950 -44.88 -1.30 8.24
C GLU A 950 -45.57 -2.14 9.33
N ARG A 951 -44.94 -2.32 10.50
CA ARG A 951 -45.43 -3.16 11.61
C ARG A 951 -45.91 -2.36 12.80
N LYS A 952 -46.21 -1.06 12.63
CA LYS A 952 -46.65 -0.17 13.72
C LYS A 952 -47.84 -0.74 14.50
N LYS A 953 -48.87 -1.26 13.82
CA LYS A 953 -50.06 -1.86 14.45
C LYS A 953 -49.74 -3.11 15.27
N GLU A 954 -48.85 -3.98 14.77
CA GLU A 954 -48.40 -5.17 15.50
C GLU A 954 -47.66 -4.82 16.79
N ILE A 955 -46.81 -3.78 16.75
CA ILE A 955 -46.12 -3.26 17.93
C ILE A 955 -47.15 -2.74 18.95
N GLY A 956 -48.17 -2.00 18.48
CA GLY A 956 -49.28 -1.52 19.31
C GLY A 956 -50.02 -2.65 20.02
N ILE A 957 -50.36 -3.73 19.30
CA ILE A 957 -51.02 -4.92 19.85
C ILE A 957 -50.14 -5.56 20.93
N LEU A 958 -48.87 -5.83 20.65
CA LEU A 958 -47.96 -6.47 21.60
C LEU A 958 -47.75 -5.61 22.86
N ARG A 959 -47.57 -4.29 22.70
CA ARG A 959 -47.44 -3.34 23.83
C ARG A 959 -48.70 -3.31 24.69
N SER A 960 -49.89 -3.42 24.08
CA SER A 960 -51.17 -3.43 24.79
C SER A 960 -51.39 -4.68 25.65
N ILE A 961 -50.83 -5.82 25.23
CA ILE A 961 -50.85 -7.10 25.96
C ILE A 961 -49.72 -7.17 27.03
N GLY A 962 -48.95 -6.09 27.17
CA GLY A 962 -47.92 -5.96 28.20
C GLY A 962 -46.49 -6.33 27.76
N ALA A 963 -46.18 -6.32 26.47
CA ALA A 963 -44.81 -6.43 26.00
C ALA A 963 -44.00 -5.21 26.44
N SER A 964 -42.81 -5.41 27.00
CA SER A 964 -41.94 -4.31 27.37
C SER A 964 -41.26 -3.67 26.16
N LYS A 965 -40.78 -2.43 26.32
CA LYS A 965 -39.96 -1.76 25.29
C LYS A 965 -38.75 -2.65 24.92
N GLY A 966 -38.16 -3.32 25.90
CA GLY A 966 -37.06 -4.26 25.71
C GLY A 966 -37.45 -5.49 24.89
N ASP A 967 -38.65 -6.05 25.10
CA ASP A 967 -39.12 -7.22 24.34
C ASP A 967 -39.34 -6.88 22.86
N ILE A 968 -39.95 -5.73 22.59
CA ILE A 968 -40.13 -5.24 21.21
C ILE A 968 -38.77 -5.05 20.52
N SER A 969 -37.81 -4.40 21.20
CA SER A 969 -36.47 -4.20 20.65
C SER A 969 -35.73 -5.53 20.42
N ARG A 970 -35.87 -6.52 21.30
CA ARG A 970 -35.26 -7.86 21.12
C ARG A 970 -35.76 -8.57 19.87
N VAL A 971 -37.04 -8.47 19.54
CA VAL A 971 -37.61 -9.06 18.32
C VAL A 971 -36.95 -8.45 17.07
N PHE A 972 -36.90 -7.13 16.96
CA PHE A 972 -36.27 -6.47 15.82
C PHE A 972 -34.75 -6.68 15.76
N ASN A 973 -34.07 -6.70 16.90
CA ASN A 973 -32.64 -7.01 16.95
C ASN A 973 -32.34 -8.46 16.55
N ALA A 974 -33.23 -9.40 16.88
CA ALA A 974 -33.09 -10.78 16.42
C ALA A 974 -33.35 -10.89 14.90
N GLU A 975 -34.25 -10.05 14.35
CA GLU A 975 -34.47 -9.94 12.90
C GLU A 975 -33.18 -9.51 12.19
N THR A 976 -32.49 -8.47 12.68
CA THR A 976 -31.25 -7.99 12.07
C THR A 976 -30.10 -9.00 12.16
N ILE A 977 -30.00 -9.76 13.26
CA ILE A 977 -29.01 -10.83 13.41
C ILE A 977 -29.23 -11.95 12.37
N ILE A 978 -30.48 -12.37 12.15
CA ILE A 978 -30.80 -13.41 11.15
C ILE A 978 -30.46 -12.91 9.74
N VAL A 979 -30.80 -11.65 9.44
CA VAL A 979 -30.47 -11.03 8.14
C VAL A 979 -28.96 -10.96 7.95
N GLY A 980 -28.20 -10.56 8.97
CA GLY A 980 -26.74 -10.51 8.90
C GLY A 980 -26.10 -11.87 8.71
N PHE A 981 -26.57 -12.89 9.44
CA PHE A 981 -26.08 -14.25 9.26
C PHE A 981 -26.33 -14.74 7.82
N THR A 982 -27.54 -14.52 7.32
CA THR A 982 -27.93 -14.92 5.96
C THR A 982 -27.11 -14.16 4.91
N ALA A 983 -26.91 -12.85 5.08
CA ALA A 983 -26.09 -12.02 4.21
C ALA A 983 -24.62 -12.48 4.19
N GLY A 984 -24.04 -12.78 5.36
CA GLY A 984 -22.69 -13.32 5.48
C GLY A 984 -22.53 -14.65 4.75
N VAL A 985 -23.43 -15.61 5.00
CA VAL A 985 -23.41 -16.93 4.33
C VAL A 985 -23.55 -16.79 2.81
N ILE A 986 -24.46 -15.93 2.33
CA ILE A 986 -24.61 -15.64 0.90
C ILE A 986 -23.32 -15.05 0.35
N GLY A 987 -22.72 -14.08 1.05
CA GLY A 987 -21.50 -13.43 0.59
C GLY A 987 -20.33 -14.41 0.44
N ILE A 988 -20.08 -15.23 1.46
CA ILE A 988 -19.05 -16.28 1.42
C ILE A 988 -19.35 -17.31 0.32
N GLY A 989 -20.59 -17.77 0.20
CA GLY A 989 -20.98 -18.75 -0.81
C GLY A 989 -20.78 -18.22 -2.24
N VAL A 990 -21.17 -16.97 -2.50
CA VAL A 990 -20.97 -16.32 -3.81
C VAL A 990 -19.49 -16.16 -4.11
N THR A 991 -18.68 -15.70 -3.15
CA THR A 991 -17.23 -15.55 -3.34
C THR A 991 -16.56 -16.89 -3.62
N ALA A 992 -16.89 -17.94 -2.84
CA ALA A 992 -16.33 -19.28 -3.06
C ALA A 992 -16.67 -19.83 -4.46
N LEU A 993 -17.91 -19.61 -4.92
CA LEU A 993 -18.31 -19.96 -6.28
C LEU A 993 -17.59 -19.12 -7.35
N ALA A 994 -17.32 -17.84 -7.09
CA ALA A 994 -16.60 -16.95 -7.99
C ALA A 994 -15.11 -17.29 -8.10
N CYS A 995 -14.50 -17.88 -7.07
CA CYS A 995 -13.10 -18.32 -7.09
C CYS A 995 -12.85 -19.41 -8.15
N ILE A 996 -13.83 -20.27 -8.43
CA ILE A 996 -13.70 -21.37 -9.41
C ILE A 996 -13.42 -20.85 -10.83
N PRO A 997 -14.30 -20.03 -11.46
CA PRO A 997 -14.02 -19.49 -12.79
C PRO A 997 -12.85 -18.51 -12.77
N ALA A 998 -12.61 -17.78 -11.68
CA ALA A 998 -11.45 -16.88 -11.57
C ALA A 998 -10.13 -17.67 -11.68
N ASN A 999 -9.97 -18.75 -10.90
CA ASN A 999 -8.79 -19.60 -10.96
C ASN A 999 -8.64 -20.27 -12.32
N ALA A 1000 -9.74 -20.72 -12.94
CA ALA A 1000 -9.69 -21.33 -14.27
C ALA A 1000 -9.21 -20.34 -15.36
N ILE A 1001 -9.66 -19.09 -15.31
CA ILE A 1001 -9.23 -18.04 -16.24
C ILE A 1001 -7.75 -17.71 -16.03
N VAL A 1002 -7.31 -17.57 -14.78
CA VAL A 1002 -5.92 -17.24 -14.47
C VAL A 1002 -4.99 -18.37 -14.90
N TYR A 1003 -5.33 -19.62 -14.57
CA TYR A 1003 -4.56 -20.79 -14.99
C TYR A 1003 -4.46 -20.89 -16.52
N ALA A 1004 -5.55 -20.66 -17.26
CA ALA A 1004 -5.52 -20.74 -18.72
C ALA A 1004 -4.68 -19.66 -19.42
N ASN A 1005 -4.47 -18.49 -18.79
CA ASN A 1005 -3.73 -17.38 -19.40
C ASN A 1005 -2.29 -17.24 -18.88
N PHE A 1006 -2.03 -17.68 -17.65
CA PHE A 1006 -0.78 -17.42 -16.94
C PHE A 1006 -0.14 -18.67 -16.34
N ASP A 1007 -0.76 -19.84 -16.47
CA ASP A 1007 -0.32 -21.13 -15.87
C ASP A 1007 -0.18 -21.10 -14.34
N VAL A 1008 -0.77 -20.10 -13.67
CA VAL A 1008 -0.73 -19.98 -12.21
C VAL A 1008 -1.94 -20.64 -11.57
N ALA A 1009 -1.68 -21.66 -10.75
CA ALA A 1009 -2.72 -22.37 -10.00
C ALA A 1009 -3.14 -21.61 -8.71
N ASN A 1010 -4.42 -21.69 -8.35
CA ASN A 1010 -4.96 -21.28 -7.04
C ASN A 1010 -4.76 -19.80 -6.61
N VAL A 1011 -4.79 -18.85 -7.56
CA VAL A 1011 -4.61 -17.41 -7.28
C VAL A 1011 -5.72 -16.79 -6.41
N ALA A 1012 -6.92 -17.37 -6.39
CA ALA A 1012 -8.00 -16.99 -5.49
C ALA A 1012 -8.36 -18.16 -4.57
N SER A 1013 -7.99 -18.04 -3.29
CA SER A 1013 -8.27 -19.05 -2.27
C SER A 1013 -8.76 -18.38 -0.99
N LEU A 1014 -10.03 -18.60 -0.63
CA LEU A 1014 -10.61 -18.04 0.60
C LEU A 1014 -10.32 -18.95 1.80
N PRO A 1015 -9.55 -18.50 2.81
CA PRO A 1015 -9.31 -19.29 4.01
C PRO A 1015 -10.61 -19.52 4.79
N TRP A 1016 -10.83 -20.74 5.26
CA TRP A 1016 -12.06 -21.08 6.01
C TRP A 1016 -12.17 -20.29 7.33
N GLN A 1017 -11.05 -19.95 7.97
CA GLN A 1017 -11.03 -19.10 9.17
C GLN A 1017 -11.53 -17.69 8.85
N ALA A 1018 -11.06 -17.11 7.74
CA ALA A 1018 -11.50 -15.80 7.27
C ALA A 1018 -13.00 -15.81 6.96
N ALA A 1019 -13.51 -16.88 6.34
CA ALA A 1019 -14.94 -17.02 6.07
C ALA A 1019 -15.80 -16.97 7.34
N ILE A 1020 -15.39 -17.64 8.43
CA ILE A 1020 -16.11 -17.61 9.70
C ILE A 1020 -16.07 -16.20 10.33
N ILE A 1021 -14.90 -15.56 10.32
CA ILE A 1021 -14.72 -14.20 10.86
C ILE A 1021 -15.59 -13.20 10.11
N LEU A 1022 -15.67 -13.30 8.78
CA LEU A 1022 -16.49 -12.42 7.95
C LEU A 1022 -17.99 -12.59 8.21
N ILE A 1023 -18.46 -13.81 8.45
CA ILE A 1023 -19.86 -14.03 8.86
C ILE A 1023 -20.14 -13.36 10.21
N ALA A 1024 -19.22 -13.47 11.17
CA ALA A 1024 -19.35 -12.81 12.47
C ALA A 1024 -19.36 -11.28 12.34
N ILE A 1025 -18.48 -10.70 11.49
CA ILE A 1025 -18.47 -9.27 11.18
C ILE A 1025 -19.79 -8.84 10.55
N SER A 1026 -20.33 -9.63 9.61
CA SER A 1026 -21.63 -9.34 8.97
C SER A 1026 -22.77 -9.26 9.99
N VAL A 1027 -22.86 -10.24 10.90
CA VAL A 1027 -23.83 -10.25 11.99
C VAL A 1027 -23.65 -9.04 12.92
N PHE A 1028 -22.41 -8.70 13.25
CA PHE A 1028 -22.11 -7.57 14.13
C PHE A 1028 -22.51 -6.22 13.51
N LEU A 1029 -22.13 -5.97 12.26
CA LEU A 1029 -22.44 -4.72 11.55
C LEU A 1029 -23.94 -4.55 11.33
N THR A 1030 -24.63 -5.61 10.96
CA THR A 1030 -26.10 -5.59 10.76
C THR A 1030 -26.84 -5.40 12.07
N PHE A 1031 -26.37 -6.02 13.16
CA PHE A 1031 -26.90 -5.78 14.50
C PHE A 1031 -26.75 -4.31 14.91
N LEU A 1032 -25.55 -3.73 14.76
CA LEU A 1032 -25.30 -2.31 15.05
C LEU A 1032 -26.20 -1.37 14.23
N ALA A 1033 -26.32 -1.60 12.93
CA ALA A 1033 -27.20 -0.83 12.06
C ALA A 1033 -28.69 -0.93 12.47
N GLY A 1034 -29.09 -2.07 13.05
CA GLY A 1034 -30.44 -2.34 13.53
C GLY A 1034 -30.81 -1.71 14.86
N LEU A 1035 -29.83 -1.34 15.70
CA LEU A 1035 -30.09 -0.85 17.07
C LEU A 1035 -30.90 0.46 17.09
N ILE A 1036 -30.61 1.39 16.17
CA ILE A 1036 -31.30 2.69 16.12
C ILE A 1036 -32.78 2.51 15.71
N PRO A 1037 -33.11 1.86 14.57
CA PRO A 1037 -34.50 1.58 14.19
C PRO A 1037 -35.27 0.78 15.24
N SER A 1038 -34.63 -0.25 15.82
CA SER A 1038 -35.23 -1.12 16.84
C SER A 1038 -35.59 -0.35 18.12
N SER A 1039 -34.70 0.53 18.57
CA SER A 1039 -34.96 1.43 19.70
C SER A 1039 -36.12 2.39 19.39
N ALA A 1040 -36.12 2.99 18.20
CA ALA A 1040 -37.22 3.87 17.76
C ALA A 1040 -38.57 3.14 17.67
N ALA A 1041 -38.58 1.88 17.23
CA ALA A 1041 -39.76 1.01 17.19
C ALA A 1041 -40.37 0.82 18.59
N SER A 1042 -39.52 0.49 19.57
CA SER A 1042 -39.95 0.15 20.92
C SER A 1042 -40.58 1.30 21.70
N ARG A 1043 -40.28 2.54 21.31
CA ARG A 1043 -40.77 3.77 21.98
C ARG A 1043 -42.08 4.30 21.41
N LYS A 1044 -42.67 3.63 20.40
CA LYS A 1044 -43.96 4.04 19.85
C LYS A 1044 -45.08 3.87 20.88
N ASP A 1045 -45.97 4.85 20.92
CA ASP A 1045 -47.15 4.84 21.79
C ASP A 1045 -48.16 3.77 21.31
N PRO A 1046 -48.61 2.87 22.20
CA PRO A 1046 -49.56 1.82 21.84
C PRO A 1046 -50.92 2.35 21.38
N VAL A 1047 -51.43 3.43 21.97
CA VAL A 1047 -52.72 4.02 21.61
C VAL A 1047 -52.64 4.67 20.24
N GLU A 1048 -51.56 5.42 19.96
CA GLU A 1048 -51.34 6.02 18.65
C GLU A 1048 -51.15 4.94 17.56
N ALA A 1049 -50.42 3.87 17.88
CA ALA A 1049 -50.18 2.75 16.97
C ALA A 1049 -51.44 1.93 16.64
N LEU A 1050 -52.41 1.87 17.57
CA LEU A 1050 -53.69 1.19 17.37
C LEU A 1050 -54.75 2.09 16.70
N ARG A 1051 -54.62 3.42 16.82
CA ARG A 1051 -55.50 4.42 16.17
C ARG A 1051 -55.11 4.73 14.73
N SER A 1052 -53.84 4.56 14.35
CA SER A 1052 -53.37 4.90 13.01
C SER A 1052 -53.83 3.88 11.96
N GLU A 1053 -54.87 4.26 11.21
CA GLU A 1053 -55.05 3.97 9.79
C GLU A 1053 -55.63 5.22 9.10
#